data_AF-A0A2D8UCH6-F1
#
_entry.id   AF-A0A2D8UCH6-F1
#
_cell.length_a   1.000
_cell.length_b   1.000
_cell.length_c   1.000
_cell.angle_alpha   90.00
_cell.angle_beta   90.00
_cell.angle_gamma   90.00
#
_symmetry.space_group_name_H-M   'P 1'
#
loop_
_entity.id
_entity.type
_entity.pdbx_description
1 polymer ?
#
loop_
_entity_poly.entity_id
_entity_poly.type
_entity_poly.pdbx_seq_one_letter_code
_entity_poly.pdbx_strand_id
1 'polypeptide(L)'
;MKLFVIPIIILLNSFPAWSDNYDLSCDGVVDFDDFFLFMDDFGRTSDLSLSCSAILSDFDCNHAVDINDFFLFADNYGKTVEVTVDCGQVLNTDKNNTNASTFYGPASLAEALERVREISWNSLPTDPSDLSTVILGISTTSDVLTIKENGTGNPEGLSFNEGMLANSKLSNDQLLLSTFKLIEFGIDTYRLVSIKHSNFCIDYVNKENVPTLTLKDYRSHFRDPDTAAFLTFSFEKSEDGIKLIAQDRHVFSESTENFVMDGSWNSAEVRLRDNELILANEEDATSLTFTLFTPPISTQIPTDYNPLATQRVDNDEIPLDWDGKNSLDNTIKDLNSEYSDQVATAGINSNTRSAAESMLNQISETIQSEGLQLRYPIEFYLAVRENMLAKSVQVSDVYNTEIGVLAVPYVFFTNETGEDGLHHPFMIIASRGTGEGITQLWDVPRPPGEGTPGTQYPDQRVTRNAYKASIFAKIPMRDYGLVSSVSENDMVGHLAGDAGVTDLDQLNYVSLSGNGIAIDGIIVYPAMNNTLTLSAAVGEISSLGMHSGRGLDLHYHSDAYSANPNGLNFYNKEDYLDRTHPPIISFSFDGIAGYGFYQTGDNSSQGVDLDLDAWGGHDHDIYNYHYHSQPIGATVSGKGKEPVDFTAHMLPPKGAWRGRINEIPDFWSGNKPSYKGRPGKYQGF
;
A
#
# COMPACT_ATOMS: atom_id res chain seq x y z
N MET A 1 37.94 -30.56 -77.62
CA MET A 1 38.38 -29.94 -76.36
C MET A 1 37.11 -29.57 -75.61
N LYS A 2 36.90 -30.15 -74.43
CA LYS A 2 35.59 -30.24 -73.75
C LYS A 2 35.14 -28.88 -73.21
N LEU A 3 33.89 -28.53 -73.49
CA LEU A 3 33.10 -27.46 -72.86
C LEU A 3 33.06 -27.69 -71.35
N PHE A 4 33.49 -26.71 -70.55
CA PHE A 4 33.21 -26.68 -69.12
C PHE A 4 32.10 -25.66 -68.87
N VAL A 5 30.93 -26.21 -68.55
CA VAL A 5 29.80 -25.52 -67.95
C VAL A 5 30.21 -25.17 -66.53
N ILE A 6 30.20 -23.88 -66.18
CA ILE A 6 30.33 -23.42 -64.79
C ILE A 6 28.94 -23.55 -64.17
N PRO A 7 28.74 -24.37 -63.13
CA PRO A 7 27.49 -24.37 -62.39
C PRO A 7 27.44 -23.09 -61.54
N ILE A 8 26.37 -22.31 -61.73
CA ILE A 8 25.92 -21.30 -60.77
C ILE A 8 25.53 -22.09 -59.51
N ILE A 9 26.44 -22.13 -58.54
CA ILE A 9 26.12 -22.52 -57.18
C ILE A 9 25.32 -21.35 -56.62
N ILE A 10 23.99 -21.50 -56.62
CA ILE A 10 23.12 -20.74 -55.73
C ILE A 10 23.50 -21.25 -54.33
N LEU A 11 24.34 -20.48 -53.64
CA LEU A 11 24.43 -20.54 -52.19
C LEU A 11 23.06 -20.11 -51.68
N LEU A 12 22.16 -21.08 -51.54
CA LEU A 12 21.10 -20.99 -50.55
C LEU A 12 21.84 -20.83 -49.23
N ASN A 13 21.96 -19.59 -48.76
CA ASN A 13 22.18 -19.35 -47.35
C ASN A 13 20.96 -19.94 -46.66
N SER A 14 21.07 -21.21 -46.24
CA SER A 14 20.26 -21.72 -45.16
C SER A 14 20.65 -20.88 -43.95
N PHE A 15 19.91 -19.80 -43.72
CA PHE A 15 19.92 -19.15 -42.42
C PHE A 15 19.60 -20.23 -41.39
N PRO A 16 20.39 -20.38 -40.32
CA PRO A 16 19.99 -21.24 -39.23
C PRO A 16 18.74 -20.60 -38.62
N ALA A 17 17.57 -21.17 -38.91
CA ALA A 17 16.35 -20.88 -38.16
C ALA A 17 16.66 -21.22 -36.70
N TRP A 18 16.74 -20.19 -35.87
CA TRP A 18 17.18 -20.31 -34.48
C TRP A 18 16.17 -19.70 -33.51
N SER A 19 14.87 -19.85 -33.84
CA SER A 19 13.82 -19.92 -32.83
C SER A 19 12.65 -20.76 -33.35
N ASP A 20 12.73 -22.08 -33.14
CA ASP A 20 11.55 -22.95 -33.28
C ASP A 20 10.55 -22.77 -32.11
N ASN A 21 10.69 -21.70 -31.31
CA ASN A 21 9.81 -21.41 -30.18
C ASN A 21 8.72 -20.40 -30.58
N TYR A 22 7.63 -20.91 -31.15
CA TYR A 22 6.45 -20.13 -31.51
C TYR A 22 5.46 -19.97 -30.32
N ASP A 23 5.70 -20.70 -29.23
CA ASP A 23 4.99 -20.61 -27.96
C ASP A 23 5.71 -19.57 -27.07
N LEU A 24 5.32 -18.31 -27.28
CA LEU A 24 5.89 -17.14 -26.61
C LEU A 24 5.42 -17.04 -25.14
N SER A 25 4.25 -17.62 -24.84
CA SER A 25 3.61 -17.66 -23.53
C SER A 25 4.09 -18.83 -22.65
N CYS A 26 4.73 -19.84 -23.26
CA CYS A 26 5.27 -21.05 -22.62
C CYS A 26 4.22 -21.98 -22.00
N ASP A 27 3.01 -22.01 -22.54
CA ASP A 27 1.93 -22.86 -22.02
C ASP A 27 1.87 -24.25 -22.69
N GLY A 28 2.73 -24.48 -23.68
CA GLY A 28 2.85 -25.72 -24.46
C GLY A 28 1.98 -25.75 -25.73
N VAL A 29 1.28 -24.66 -26.05
CA VAL A 29 0.39 -24.53 -27.22
C VAL A 29 0.66 -23.20 -27.90
N VAL A 30 0.72 -23.19 -29.23
CA VAL A 30 0.78 -21.94 -30.00
C VAL A 30 -0.64 -21.45 -30.26
N ASP A 31 -1.12 -20.44 -29.56
CA ASP A 31 -2.50 -19.94 -29.68
C ASP A 31 -2.64 -18.41 -29.66
N PHE A 32 -3.80 -17.90 -29.22
CA PHE A 32 -4.06 -16.47 -29.21
C PHE A 32 -3.22 -15.71 -28.20
N ASP A 33 -2.78 -16.36 -27.12
CA ASP A 33 -1.95 -15.71 -26.10
C ASP A 33 -0.56 -15.40 -26.69
N ASP A 34 0.00 -16.32 -27.47
CA ASP A 34 1.25 -16.07 -28.22
C ASP A 34 1.06 -15.03 -29.33
N PHE A 35 -0.12 -15.01 -29.97
CA PHE A 35 -0.40 -14.01 -30.99
C PHE A 35 -0.37 -12.59 -30.41
N PHE A 36 -0.91 -12.37 -29.20
CA PHE A 36 -0.84 -11.06 -28.57
C PHE A 36 0.60 -10.67 -28.22
N LEU A 37 1.40 -11.61 -27.73
CA LEU A 37 2.83 -11.38 -27.47
C LEU A 37 3.61 -11.06 -28.76
N PHE A 38 3.31 -11.77 -29.86
CA PHE A 38 3.86 -11.47 -31.18
C PHE A 38 3.47 -10.06 -31.65
N MET A 39 2.21 -9.66 -31.44
CA MET A 39 1.71 -8.34 -31.84
C MET A 39 2.36 -7.19 -31.05
N ASP A 40 2.73 -7.42 -29.79
CA ASP A 40 3.45 -6.44 -28.97
C ASP A 40 4.88 -6.18 -29.47
N ASP A 41 5.44 -7.14 -30.24
CA ASP A 41 6.74 -7.06 -30.89
C ASP A 41 6.66 -6.65 -32.37
N PHE A 42 5.48 -6.68 -32.99
CA PHE A 42 5.33 -6.42 -34.43
C PHE A 42 5.80 -5.01 -34.82
N GLY A 43 6.74 -4.95 -35.77
CA GLY A 43 7.39 -3.72 -36.23
C GLY A 43 8.66 -3.33 -35.44
N ARG A 44 9.07 -4.12 -34.44
CA ARG A 44 10.36 -3.92 -33.75
C ARG A 44 11.53 -4.29 -34.65
N THR A 45 12.67 -3.62 -34.42
CA THR A 45 13.94 -3.91 -35.09
C THR A 45 15.06 -3.94 -34.06
N SER A 46 15.99 -4.89 -34.15
CA SER A 46 17.16 -4.94 -33.26
C SER A 46 18.44 -4.44 -33.96
N ASP A 47 19.44 -4.06 -33.17
CA ASP A 47 20.78 -3.76 -33.69
C ASP A 47 21.39 -5.03 -34.31
N LEU A 48 21.95 -4.92 -35.52
CA LEU A 48 22.62 -6.00 -36.25
C LEU A 48 23.80 -6.65 -35.49
N SER A 49 24.25 -6.04 -34.40
CA SER A 49 25.29 -6.56 -33.50
C SER A 49 24.77 -7.45 -32.35
N LEU A 50 23.44 -7.49 -32.13
CA LEU A 50 22.80 -8.35 -31.14
C LEU A 50 22.56 -9.77 -31.70
N SER A 51 22.44 -10.76 -30.83
CA SER A 51 22.08 -12.13 -31.23
C SER A 51 20.62 -12.21 -31.64
N CYS A 52 20.26 -13.18 -32.49
CA CYS A 52 18.88 -13.35 -32.97
C CYS A 52 17.86 -13.58 -31.86
N SER A 53 18.28 -14.07 -30.69
CA SER A 53 17.46 -14.21 -29.49
C SER A 53 17.14 -12.88 -28.78
N ALA A 54 17.53 -11.73 -29.35
CA ALA A 54 17.27 -10.42 -28.76
C ALA A 54 15.80 -10.00 -28.84
N ILE A 55 15.06 -10.49 -29.85
CA ILE A 55 13.61 -10.33 -29.97
C ILE A 55 13.02 -11.72 -30.20
N LEU A 56 12.23 -12.22 -29.25
CA LEU A 56 11.72 -13.59 -29.29
C LEU A 56 10.76 -13.83 -30.47
N SER A 57 10.12 -12.78 -30.97
CA SER A 57 9.21 -12.81 -32.12
C SER A 57 9.87 -12.61 -33.49
N ASP A 58 11.20 -12.44 -33.58
CA ASP A 58 11.96 -12.38 -34.84
C ASP A 58 12.36 -13.81 -35.28
N PHE A 59 11.38 -14.52 -35.84
CA PHE A 59 11.47 -15.95 -36.12
C PHE A 59 12.37 -16.28 -37.31
N ASP A 60 12.50 -15.36 -38.28
CA ASP A 60 13.41 -15.53 -39.42
C ASP A 60 14.82 -14.97 -39.19
N CYS A 61 15.05 -14.40 -38.00
CA CYS A 61 16.33 -13.83 -37.55
C CYS A 61 16.84 -12.71 -38.45
N ASN A 62 15.95 -11.92 -39.07
CA ASN A 62 16.33 -10.84 -39.98
C ASN A 62 16.58 -9.49 -39.25
N HIS A 63 16.51 -9.48 -37.92
CA HIS A 63 16.60 -8.31 -37.03
C HIS A 63 15.39 -7.38 -37.09
N ALA A 64 14.25 -7.85 -37.60
CA ALA A 64 12.99 -7.14 -37.60
C ALA A 64 11.83 -8.12 -37.42
N VAL A 65 10.83 -7.74 -36.63
CA VAL A 65 9.57 -8.48 -36.52
C VAL A 65 8.61 -7.92 -37.56
N ASP A 66 8.43 -8.62 -38.66
CA ASP A 66 7.64 -8.17 -39.78
C ASP A 66 6.62 -9.22 -40.26
N ILE A 67 6.07 -8.99 -41.45
CA ILE A 67 5.03 -9.85 -42.02
C ILE A 67 5.54 -11.27 -42.31
N ASN A 68 6.85 -11.47 -42.49
CA ASN A 68 7.45 -12.78 -42.70
C ASN A 68 7.40 -13.60 -41.40
N ASP A 69 7.69 -12.96 -40.25
CA ASP A 69 7.56 -13.59 -38.93
C ASP A 69 6.11 -13.94 -38.63
N PHE A 70 5.16 -13.09 -39.04
CA PHE A 70 3.74 -13.41 -38.92
C PHE A 70 3.37 -14.69 -39.70
N PHE A 71 3.90 -14.89 -40.90
CA PHE A 71 3.65 -16.14 -41.64
C PHE A 71 4.28 -17.35 -40.98
N LEU A 72 5.47 -17.20 -40.39
CA LEU A 72 6.11 -18.27 -39.61
C LEU A 72 5.32 -18.63 -38.35
N PHE A 73 4.78 -17.63 -37.65
CA PHE A 73 3.85 -17.83 -36.54
C PHE A 73 2.58 -18.55 -36.99
N ALA A 74 1.92 -18.04 -38.03
CA ALA A 74 0.65 -18.57 -38.53
C ALA A 74 0.77 -20.03 -39.01
N ASP A 75 1.92 -20.41 -39.58
CA ASP A 75 2.21 -21.79 -39.99
C ASP A 75 2.33 -22.76 -38.80
N ASN A 76 2.49 -22.24 -37.58
CA ASN A 76 2.60 -23.00 -36.34
C ASN A 76 1.43 -22.83 -35.38
N TYR A 77 0.48 -21.94 -35.69
CA TYR A 77 -0.73 -21.73 -34.90
C TYR A 77 -1.54 -23.03 -34.71
N GLY A 78 -1.94 -23.29 -33.47
CA GLY A 78 -2.69 -24.47 -33.03
C GLY A 78 -1.85 -25.74 -32.86
N LYS A 79 -0.51 -25.65 -32.93
CA LYS A 79 0.39 -26.78 -32.64
C LYS A 79 0.76 -26.80 -31.16
N THR A 80 0.97 -28.00 -30.63
CA THR A 80 1.60 -28.21 -29.32
C THR A 80 3.12 -28.31 -29.50
N VAL A 81 3.89 -27.61 -28.66
CA VAL A 81 5.36 -27.58 -28.73
C VAL A 81 6.00 -27.91 -27.37
N GLU A 82 7.27 -28.29 -27.35
CA GLU A 82 8.01 -28.49 -26.09
C GLU A 82 8.33 -27.13 -25.47
N VAL A 83 7.92 -26.94 -24.22
CA VAL A 83 8.17 -25.70 -23.46
C VAL A 83 9.68 -25.48 -23.31
N THR A 84 10.19 -24.39 -23.88
CA THR A 84 11.60 -23.99 -23.74
C THR A 84 11.75 -22.87 -22.71
N VAL A 85 12.98 -22.59 -22.26
CA VAL A 85 13.24 -21.82 -21.02
C VAL A 85 13.25 -20.28 -21.22
N ASP A 86 13.11 -19.80 -22.46
CA ASP A 86 13.15 -18.38 -22.80
C ASP A 86 11.77 -17.92 -23.28
N CYS A 87 10.94 -17.43 -22.36
CA CYS A 87 9.59 -16.94 -22.62
C CYS A 87 9.15 -15.92 -21.56
N GLY A 88 8.17 -15.09 -21.91
CA GLY A 88 7.56 -14.14 -20.96
C GLY A 88 8.44 -12.97 -20.51
N GLN A 89 9.58 -12.70 -21.15
CA GLN A 89 10.35 -11.48 -20.89
C GLN A 89 10.28 -10.53 -22.09
N VAL A 90 9.62 -9.39 -21.89
CA VAL A 90 9.90 -8.17 -22.66
C VAL A 90 11.34 -7.78 -22.32
N LEU A 91 12.31 -8.32 -23.05
CA LEU A 91 13.69 -7.86 -22.98
C LEU A 91 13.74 -6.46 -23.59
N ASN A 92 13.56 -5.45 -22.74
CA ASN A 92 13.77 -4.06 -23.09
C ASN A 92 15.29 -3.81 -23.23
N THR A 93 15.85 -4.24 -24.36
CA THR A 93 17.26 -3.97 -24.72
C THR A 93 17.42 -2.66 -25.50
N ASP A 94 16.34 -1.89 -25.66
CA ASP A 94 16.41 -0.57 -26.22
C ASP A 94 16.86 0.45 -25.17
N LYS A 95 18.16 0.72 -25.12
CA LYS A 95 18.70 1.94 -24.48
C LYS A 95 18.28 3.24 -25.18
N ASN A 96 17.23 3.23 -25.99
CA ASN A 96 16.64 4.39 -26.69
C ASN A 96 15.11 4.31 -26.85
N ASN A 97 14.39 3.40 -26.18
CA ASN A 97 12.93 3.30 -26.32
C ASN A 97 12.22 4.04 -25.20
N THR A 98 11.28 4.89 -25.59
CA THR A 98 10.51 5.84 -24.80
C THR A 98 9.33 5.19 -24.06
N ASN A 99 9.32 3.86 -23.93
CA ASN A 99 8.18 3.06 -23.47
C ASN A 99 8.45 2.24 -22.20
N ALA A 100 9.17 2.78 -21.21
CA ALA A 100 8.74 2.49 -19.83
C ALA A 100 7.29 2.98 -19.71
N SER A 101 6.36 2.24 -19.07
CA SER A 101 4.98 2.77 -18.96
C SER A 101 5.06 4.12 -18.26
N THR A 102 4.82 5.17 -19.04
CA THR A 102 5.31 6.51 -18.70
C THR A 102 4.63 7.04 -17.45
N PHE A 103 3.38 6.61 -17.26
CA PHE A 103 2.62 6.77 -16.04
C PHE A 103 2.40 5.41 -15.39
N TYR A 104 2.64 5.34 -14.09
CA TYR A 104 2.46 4.13 -13.31
C TYR A 104 2.28 4.50 -11.83
N GLY A 105 1.56 3.66 -11.10
CA GLY A 105 1.53 3.68 -9.64
C GLY A 105 2.39 2.55 -9.05
N PRO A 106 2.58 2.53 -7.74
CA PRO A 106 3.37 1.50 -7.07
C PRO A 106 2.69 0.13 -7.12
N ALA A 107 3.48 -0.93 -6.92
CA ALA A 107 2.94 -2.28 -6.76
C ALA A 107 1.92 -2.35 -5.62
N SER A 108 0.97 -3.28 -5.72
CA SER A 108 0.09 -3.66 -4.62
C SER A 108 0.87 -4.26 -3.45
N LEU A 109 0.27 -4.23 -2.26
CA LEU A 109 0.84 -4.94 -1.13
C LEU A 109 0.92 -6.46 -1.40
N ALA A 110 -0.03 -7.04 -2.14
CA ALA A 110 0.01 -8.45 -2.51
C ALA A 110 1.32 -8.80 -3.25
N GLU A 111 1.68 -8.02 -4.27
CA GLU A 111 2.95 -8.17 -4.99
C GLU A 111 4.15 -7.89 -4.08
N ALA A 112 4.06 -6.90 -3.18
CA ALA A 112 5.14 -6.61 -2.24
C ALA A 112 5.36 -7.74 -1.22
N LEU A 113 4.32 -8.48 -0.83
CA LEU A 113 4.41 -9.64 0.07
C LEU A 113 5.14 -10.83 -0.58
N GLU A 114 5.00 -11.00 -1.90
CA GLU A 114 5.69 -12.05 -2.67
C GLU A 114 7.18 -11.78 -2.87
N ARG A 115 7.62 -10.51 -2.78
CA ARG A 115 9.03 -10.14 -2.96
C ARG A 115 9.93 -10.84 -1.95
N VAL A 116 11.04 -11.38 -2.45
CA VAL A 116 12.07 -12.05 -1.66
C VAL A 116 13.20 -11.09 -1.33
N ARG A 117 13.69 -11.19 -0.08
CA ARG A 117 14.83 -10.41 0.40
C ARG A 117 15.90 -11.29 1.01
N GLU A 118 17.15 -10.80 0.95
CA GLU A 118 18.28 -11.42 1.64
C GLU A 118 18.15 -11.18 3.15
N ILE A 119 18.36 -12.24 3.93
CA ILE A 119 18.14 -12.27 5.37
C ILE A 119 19.43 -12.66 6.09
N SER A 120 19.69 -11.96 7.18
CA SER A 120 20.67 -12.35 8.18
C SER A 120 19.97 -12.38 9.54
N TRP A 121 19.95 -13.56 10.14
CA TRP A 121 19.29 -13.79 11.42
C TRP A 121 20.12 -13.21 12.57
N ASN A 122 19.56 -12.24 13.29
CA ASN A 122 20.19 -11.62 14.44
C ASN A 122 19.35 -11.93 15.68
N SER A 123 19.96 -12.52 16.70
CA SER A 123 19.30 -12.71 17.99
C SER A 123 18.88 -11.35 18.55
N LEU A 124 17.76 -11.32 19.28
CA LEU A 124 17.27 -10.13 19.93
C LEU A 124 18.36 -9.59 20.89
N PRO A 125 18.77 -8.31 20.77
CA PRO A 125 19.95 -7.80 21.47
C PRO A 125 19.70 -7.53 22.96
N THR A 126 18.43 -7.43 23.35
CA THR A 126 17.98 -7.12 24.71
C THR A 126 16.88 -8.09 25.12
N ASP A 127 16.60 -8.14 26.42
CA ASP A 127 15.43 -8.86 26.90
C ASP A 127 14.15 -8.26 26.27
N PRO A 128 13.15 -9.10 25.93
CA PRO A 128 11.89 -8.63 25.38
C PRO A 128 11.19 -7.70 26.37
N SER A 129 10.61 -6.63 25.83
CA SER A 129 9.87 -5.60 26.58
C SER A 129 8.63 -5.16 25.80
N ASP A 130 7.81 -4.26 26.35
CA ASP A 130 6.62 -3.73 25.66
C ASP A 130 7.00 -3.21 24.27
N LEU A 131 6.15 -3.49 23.28
CA LEU A 131 6.29 -3.18 21.85
C LEU A 131 7.51 -3.82 21.15
N SER A 132 8.25 -4.70 21.82
CA SER A 132 9.30 -5.48 21.14
C SER A 132 8.66 -6.32 20.04
N THR A 133 9.25 -6.27 18.85
CA THR A 133 8.87 -7.14 17.73
C THR A 133 9.87 -8.31 17.67
N VAL A 134 9.37 -9.54 17.66
CA VAL A 134 10.19 -10.76 17.78
C VAL A 134 9.77 -11.85 16.78
N ILE A 135 10.75 -12.64 16.36
CA ILE A 135 10.55 -13.94 15.71
C ILE A 135 11.00 -15.02 16.69
N LEU A 136 10.17 -16.06 16.87
CA LEU A 136 10.44 -17.17 17.80
C LEU A 136 10.98 -18.38 17.03
N GLY A 137 12.31 -18.56 17.02
CA GLY A 137 12.95 -19.73 16.45
C GLY A 137 13.14 -20.83 17.50
N ILE A 138 12.90 -22.09 17.15
CA ILE A 138 13.11 -23.22 18.08
C ILE A 138 14.62 -23.39 18.31
N SER A 139 15.08 -23.38 19.56
CA SER A 139 16.53 -23.34 19.85
C SER A 139 17.30 -24.59 19.42
N THR A 140 16.63 -25.73 19.30
CA THR A 140 17.25 -27.02 18.92
C THR A 140 17.12 -27.35 17.44
N THR A 141 16.38 -26.56 16.67
CA THR A 141 16.18 -26.76 15.24
C THR A 141 16.42 -25.47 14.47
N SER A 142 16.13 -25.49 13.17
CA SER A 142 16.14 -24.30 12.31
C SER A 142 14.72 -23.78 12.03
N ASP A 143 13.73 -24.22 12.79
CA ASP A 143 12.33 -23.97 12.51
C ASP A 143 11.85 -22.72 13.28
N VAL A 144 10.87 -22.04 12.71
CA VAL A 144 10.31 -20.79 13.26
C VAL A 144 8.82 -20.94 13.47
N LEU A 145 8.32 -20.47 14.63
CA LEU A 145 6.89 -20.35 14.87
C LEU A 145 6.29 -19.34 13.89
N THR A 146 5.27 -19.77 13.16
CA THR A 146 4.58 -18.95 12.18
C THR A 146 3.07 -19.09 12.31
N ILE A 147 2.37 -18.17 11.66
CA ILE A 147 0.92 -18.19 11.55
C ILE A 147 0.53 -19.00 10.33
N LYS A 148 -0.45 -19.88 10.53
CA LYS A 148 -1.07 -20.63 9.46
C LYS A 148 -2.27 -19.85 8.92
N GLU A 149 -2.28 -19.61 7.61
CA GLU A 149 -3.41 -19.01 6.90
C GLU A 149 -4.18 -20.06 6.10
N ASN A 150 -5.48 -19.82 5.90
CA ASN A 150 -6.30 -20.58 4.95
C ASN A 150 -6.11 -20.05 3.52
N GLY A 151 -6.80 -20.66 2.53
CA GLY A 151 -6.69 -20.27 1.12
C GLY A 151 -7.18 -18.85 0.76
N THR A 152 -7.71 -18.10 1.73
CA THR A 152 -8.12 -16.69 1.57
C THR A 152 -7.22 -15.71 2.34
N GLY A 153 -6.11 -16.19 2.93
CA GLY A 153 -5.19 -15.38 3.73
C GLY A 153 -5.66 -15.13 5.18
N ASN A 154 -6.81 -15.69 5.59
CA ASN A 154 -7.28 -15.52 6.96
C ASN A 154 -6.53 -16.47 7.91
N PRO A 155 -6.15 -16.01 9.12
CA PRO A 155 -5.45 -16.84 10.09
C PRO A 155 -6.34 -17.98 10.60
N GLU A 156 -5.83 -19.21 10.58
CA GLU A 156 -6.53 -20.42 11.07
C GLU A 156 -5.82 -21.12 12.21
N GLY A 157 -4.60 -20.70 12.56
CA GLY A 157 -3.87 -21.21 13.70
C GLY A 157 -2.38 -20.91 13.66
N LEU A 158 -1.61 -21.74 14.35
CA LEU A 158 -0.15 -21.69 14.41
C LEU A 158 0.46 -22.92 13.74
N SER A 159 1.65 -22.77 13.17
CA SER A 159 2.45 -23.85 12.61
C SER A 159 3.95 -23.53 12.73
N PHE A 160 4.79 -24.42 12.22
CA PHE A 160 6.22 -24.17 12.09
C PHE A 160 6.61 -24.02 10.62
N ASN A 161 7.46 -23.03 10.33
CA ASN A 161 8.16 -22.94 9.06
C ASN A 161 9.47 -23.71 9.19
N GLU A 162 9.48 -24.95 8.69
CA GLU A 162 10.61 -25.87 8.80
C GLU A 162 11.84 -25.34 8.06
N GLY A 163 13.00 -25.31 8.73
CA GLY A 163 14.26 -24.88 8.12
C GLY A 163 14.40 -23.37 7.87
N MET A 164 13.47 -22.53 8.29
CA MET A 164 13.45 -21.09 7.99
C MET A 164 14.74 -20.36 8.43
N LEU A 165 15.32 -20.70 9.58
CA LEU A 165 16.56 -20.08 10.07
C LEU A 165 17.80 -20.46 9.26
N ALA A 166 17.74 -21.55 8.49
CA ALA A 166 18.81 -21.96 7.59
C ALA A 166 18.75 -21.26 6.24
N ASN A 167 17.65 -20.57 5.93
CA ASN A 167 17.46 -19.87 4.68
C ASN A 167 17.97 -18.43 4.76
N SER A 168 18.69 -18.00 3.72
CA SER A 168 19.16 -16.62 3.57
C SER A 168 18.26 -15.77 2.66
N LYS A 169 17.19 -16.35 2.08
CA LYS A 169 16.25 -15.66 1.19
C LYS A 169 14.82 -16.05 1.52
N LEU A 170 14.01 -15.09 1.94
CA LEU A 170 12.62 -15.32 2.33
C LEU A 170 11.71 -14.24 1.74
N SER A 171 10.46 -14.61 1.47
CA SER A 171 9.46 -13.62 1.07
C SER A 171 9.09 -12.70 2.24
N ASN A 172 8.66 -11.49 1.91
CA ASN A 172 8.12 -10.57 2.91
C ASN A 172 6.95 -11.20 3.68
N ASP A 173 6.10 -11.97 3.00
CA ASP A 173 4.97 -12.66 3.61
C ASP A 173 5.39 -13.65 4.71
N GLN A 174 6.37 -14.52 4.40
CA GLN A 174 6.90 -15.49 5.37
C GLN A 174 7.45 -14.80 6.63
N LEU A 175 8.10 -13.65 6.45
CA LEU A 175 8.66 -12.86 7.55
C LEU A 175 7.56 -12.25 8.41
N LEU A 176 6.53 -11.64 7.81
CA LEU A 176 5.42 -11.04 8.57
C LEU A 176 4.59 -12.08 9.32
N LEU A 177 4.32 -13.23 8.70
CA LEU A 177 3.62 -14.36 9.34
C LEU A 177 4.36 -14.92 10.55
N SER A 178 5.68 -14.80 10.57
CA SER A 178 6.54 -15.28 11.66
C SER A 178 6.82 -14.23 12.73
N THR A 179 6.32 -13.01 12.55
CA THR A 179 6.65 -11.87 13.40
C THR A 179 5.51 -11.55 14.36
N PHE A 180 5.84 -11.53 15.66
CA PHE A 180 4.92 -11.15 16.74
C PHE A 180 5.36 -9.85 17.39
N LYS A 181 4.41 -9.01 17.74
CA LYS A 181 4.58 -7.86 18.63
C LYS A 181 4.17 -8.23 20.04
N LEU A 182 5.01 -7.85 21.00
CA LEU A 182 4.71 -7.99 22.41
C LEU A 182 3.94 -6.76 22.87
N ILE A 183 2.74 -6.96 23.43
CA ILE A 183 1.97 -5.89 24.07
C ILE A 183 1.88 -6.23 25.55
N GLU A 184 2.52 -5.42 26.38
CA GLU A 184 2.54 -5.62 27.83
C GLU A 184 1.12 -5.56 28.40
N PHE A 185 0.82 -6.54 29.26
CA PHE A 185 -0.43 -6.69 29.97
C PHE A 185 -0.13 -7.29 31.34
N GLY A 186 0.11 -6.42 32.32
CA GLY A 186 0.68 -6.79 33.62
C GLY A 186 2.13 -6.34 33.73
N ILE A 187 2.90 -6.93 34.63
CA ILE A 187 4.34 -6.65 34.79
C ILE A 187 5.10 -7.80 34.15
N ASP A 188 5.92 -7.51 33.15
CA ASP A 188 6.75 -8.52 32.45
C ASP A 188 5.94 -9.67 31.81
N THR A 189 4.67 -9.41 31.50
CA THR A 189 3.74 -10.35 30.85
C THR A 189 3.15 -9.73 29.60
N TYR A 190 3.15 -10.47 28.49
CA TYR A 190 2.89 -9.91 27.17
C TYR A 190 1.84 -10.72 26.40
N ARG A 191 0.93 -10.03 25.73
CA ARG A 191 0.18 -10.62 24.61
C ARG A 191 1.11 -10.71 23.41
N LEU A 192 1.09 -11.85 22.71
CA LEU A 192 1.77 -12.01 21.43
C LEU A 192 0.76 -11.74 20.32
N VAL A 193 0.88 -10.57 19.69
CA VAL A 193 0.00 -10.08 18.62
C VAL A 193 0.70 -10.28 17.29
N SER A 194 0.00 -10.82 16.29
CA SER A 194 0.57 -10.96 14.94
C SER A 194 0.83 -9.59 14.30
N ILE A 195 1.94 -9.43 13.58
CA ILE A 195 2.15 -8.21 12.78
C ILE A 195 1.24 -8.18 11.54
N LYS A 196 1.06 -9.31 10.85
CA LYS A 196 0.18 -9.41 9.66
C LYS A 196 -1.31 -9.41 10.04
N HIS A 197 -1.65 -9.93 11.21
CA HIS A 197 -3.02 -10.06 11.70
C HIS A 197 -3.17 -9.46 13.09
N SER A 198 -2.95 -8.14 13.22
CA SER A 198 -2.92 -7.45 14.52
C SER A 198 -4.20 -7.55 15.34
N ASN A 199 -5.33 -7.90 14.70
CA ASN A 199 -6.58 -8.24 15.37
C ASN A 199 -6.57 -9.59 16.09
N PHE A 200 -5.54 -10.41 15.86
CA PHE A 200 -5.40 -11.75 16.38
C PHE A 200 -4.22 -11.87 17.34
N CYS A 201 -4.41 -12.70 18.35
CA CYS A 201 -3.41 -13.04 19.35
C CYS A 201 -3.48 -14.52 19.72
N ILE A 202 -2.44 -15.01 20.40
CA ILE A 202 -2.36 -16.41 20.80
C ILE A 202 -3.36 -16.72 21.95
N ASP A 203 -4.16 -17.77 21.77
CA ASP A 203 -4.95 -18.48 22.79
C ASP A 203 -4.82 -19.99 22.54
N TYR A 204 -5.79 -20.81 22.96
CA TYR A 204 -5.83 -22.24 22.67
C TYR A 204 -7.22 -22.74 22.26
N VAL A 205 -7.23 -23.93 21.67
CA VAL A 205 -8.41 -24.77 21.46
C VAL A 205 -8.15 -26.19 21.99
N ASN A 206 -9.19 -26.87 22.45
CA ASN A 206 -9.06 -28.26 22.87
C ASN A 206 -9.17 -29.20 21.65
N LYS A 207 -8.05 -29.78 21.23
CA LYS A 207 -8.00 -30.86 20.23
C LYS A 207 -7.90 -32.20 20.97
N GLU A 208 -8.95 -33.02 20.90
CA GLU A 208 -8.98 -34.31 21.61
C GLU A 208 -8.67 -34.22 23.13
N ASN A 209 -9.14 -33.15 23.78
CA ASN A 209 -8.87 -32.77 25.18
C ASN A 209 -7.44 -32.28 25.47
N VAL A 210 -6.62 -32.04 24.45
CA VAL A 210 -5.32 -31.39 24.57
C VAL A 210 -5.48 -29.90 24.27
N PRO A 211 -5.09 -28.99 25.19
CA PRO A 211 -5.12 -27.55 24.94
C PRO A 211 -3.98 -27.16 23.97
N THR A 212 -4.31 -27.11 22.68
CA THR A 212 -3.38 -26.77 21.60
C THR A 212 -3.45 -25.28 21.30
N LEU A 213 -2.30 -24.60 21.27
CA LEU A 213 -2.23 -23.17 20.95
C LEU A 213 -2.75 -22.88 19.54
N THR A 214 -3.42 -21.74 19.42
CA THR A 214 -3.97 -21.23 18.17
C THR A 214 -4.00 -19.69 18.19
N LEU A 215 -4.47 -19.07 17.11
CA LEU A 215 -4.85 -17.67 17.11
C LEU A 215 -6.36 -17.50 17.32
N LYS A 216 -6.73 -16.42 18.00
CA LYS A 216 -8.12 -15.96 18.10
C LYS A 216 -8.21 -14.47 17.85
N ASP A 217 -9.31 -14.06 17.23
CA ASP A 217 -9.66 -12.67 17.07
C ASP A 217 -10.06 -12.09 18.43
N TYR A 218 -9.32 -11.08 18.88
CA TYR A 218 -9.57 -10.41 20.15
C TYR A 218 -10.00 -8.95 19.96
N ARG A 219 -10.01 -8.43 18.72
CA ARG A 219 -10.04 -6.99 18.49
C ARG A 219 -11.00 -6.57 17.39
N SER A 220 -11.18 -7.36 16.33
CA SER A 220 -11.98 -6.94 15.19
C SER A 220 -13.47 -6.91 15.53
N HIS A 221 -14.26 -6.31 14.64
CA HIS A 221 -15.72 -6.37 14.68
C HIS A 221 -16.25 -7.80 14.50
N PHE A 222 -15.55 -8.62 13.72
CA PHE A 222 -15.99 -9.96 13.31
C PHE A 222 -15.63 -11.04 14.35
N ARG A 223 -15.05 -10.65 15.49
CA ARG A 223 -14.73 -11.57 16.58
C ARG A 223 -15.99 -12.36 16.98
N ASP A 224 -15.80 -13.65 17.20
CA ASP A 224 -16.81 -14.49 17.83
C ASP A 224 -16.79 -14.27 19.36
N PRO A 225 -17.83 -13.66 19.97
CA PRO A 225 -17.83 -13.36 21.39
C PRO A 225 -17.81 -14.61 22.28
N ASP A 226 -18.28 -15.77 21.78
CA ASP A 226 -18.32 -17.02 22.55
C ASP A 226 -16.93 -17.65 22.70
N THR A 227 -16.04 -17.39 21.75
CA THR A 227 -14.72 -18.02 21.70
C THR A 227 -13.56 -17.05 21.91
N ALA A 228 -13.78 -15.74 21.73
CA ALA A 228 -12.75 -14.72 21.83
C ALA A 228 -12.07 -14.71 23.20
N ALA A 229 -10.75 -14.87 23.17
CA ALA A 229 -9.91 -14.95 24.34
C ALA A 229 -8.44 -14.77 23.93
N PHE A 230 -7.58 -14.50 24.90
CA PHE A 230 -6.15 -14.38 24.69
C PHE A 230 -5.35 -14.83 25.91
N LEU A 231 -4.12 -15.27 25.66
CA LEU A 231 -3.12 -15.58 26.68
C LEU A 231 -2.11 -14.44 26.81
N THR A 232 -1.60 -14.26 28.03
CA THR A 232 -0.40 -13.48 28.30
C THR A 232 0.77 -14.43 28.58
N PHE A 233 1.99 -14.03 28.21
CA PHE A 233 3.17 -14.86 28.30
C PHE A 233 4.30 -14.14 29.03
N SER A 234 5.04 -14.88 29.85
CA SER A 234 6.37 -14.47 30.32
C SER A 234 7.46 -15.25 29.62
N PHE A 235 8.65 -14.66 29.55
CA PHE A 235 9.83 -15.23 28.92
C PHE A 235 10.83 -15.66 30.00
N GLU A 236 10.94 -16.96 30.27
CA GLU A 236 11.84 -17.50 31.29
C GLU A 236 13.15 -18.01 30.66
N LYS A 237 14.28 -17.47 31.11
CA LYS A 237 15.61 -17.90 30.64
C LYS A 237 15.93 -19.30 31.14
N SER A 238 16.49 -20.14 30.26
CA SER A 238 17.02 -21.47 30.55
C SER A 238 18.42 -21.62 29.95
N GLU A 239 19.11 -22.73 30.23
CA GLU A 239 20.45 -22.99 29.67
C GLU A 239 20.42 -23.09 28.13
N ASP A 240 19.34 -23.61 27.57
CA ASP A 240 19.19 -23.95 26.14
C ASP A 240 18.30 -22.96 25.37
N GLY A 241 18.02 -21.78 25.91
CA GLY A 241 17.18 -20.75 25.30
C GLY A 241 16.10 -20.20 26.23
N ILE A 242 14.97 -19.77 25.69
CA ILE A 242 13.88 -19.14 26.44
C ILE A 242 12.64 -20.02 26.44
N LYS A 243 12.07 -20.27 27.62
CA LYS A 243 10.77 -20.91 27.77
C LYS A 243 9.66 -19.86 27.72
N LEU A 244 8.58 -20.17 27.01
CA LEU A 244 7.35 -19.39 27.07
C LEU A 244 6.42 -20.00 28.13
N ILE A 245 6.03 -19.17 29.10
CA ILE A 245 5.05 -19.56 30.12
C ILE A 245 3.79 -18.74 29.89
N ALA A 246 2.68 -19.41 29.59
CA ALA A 246 1.38 -18.76 29.52
C ALA A 246 0.92 -18.45 30.96
N GLN A 247 0.91 -17.17 31.34
CA GLN A 247 0.72 -16.70 32.70
C GLN A 247 -0.75 -16.57 33.05
N ASP A 248 -1.49 -15.76 32.28
CA ASP A 248 -2.92 -15.52 32.45
C ASP A 248 -3.68 -15.78 31.17
N ARG A 249 -4.98 -16.06 31.32
CA ARG A 249 -5.94 -16.10 30.22
C ARG A 249 -7.05 -15.10 30.46
N HIS A 250 -7.46 -14.42 29.40
CA HIS A 250 -8.57 -13.48 29.42
C HIS A 250 -9.60 -13.89 28.39
N VAL A 251 -10.87 -13.95 28.80
CA VAL A 251 -12.01 -14.32 27.95
C VAL A 251 -12.92 -13.12 27.75
N PHE A 252 -13.49 -12.97 26.56
CA PHE A 252 -14.46 -11.92 26.30
C PHE A 252 -15.73 -12.14 27.13
N SER A 253 -16.23 -11.09 27.77
CA SER A 253 -17.51 -11.11 28.47
C SER A 253 -18.47 -10.12 27.82
N GLU A 254 -19.54 -10.65 27.23
CA GLU A 254 -20.63 -9.81 26.72
C GLU A 254 -21.28 -8.95 27.81
N SER A 255 -21.25 -9.39 29.07
CA SER A 255 -21.85 -8.63 30.17
C SER A 255 -21.12 -7.32 30.51
N THR A 256 -19.81 -7.28 30.27
CA THR A 256 -18.96 -6.10 30.51
C THR A 256 -18.44 -5.47 29.23
N GLU A 257 -18.76 -6.06 28.07
CA GLU A 257 -18.22 -5.71 26.75
C GLU A 257 -16.68 -5.61 26.75
N ASN A 258 -16.02 -6.49 27.52
CA ASN A 258 -14.58 -6.42 27.75
C ASN A 258 -13.99 -7.80 28.06
N PHE A 259 -12.68 -7.92 27.96
CA PHE A 259 -11.94 -9.12 28.36
C PHE A 259 -11.76 -9.15 29.88
N VAL A 260 -12.15 -10.26 30.48
CA VAL A 260 -12.04 -10.52 31.92
C VAL A 260 -11.14 -11.72 32.16
N MET A 261 -10.44 -11.72 33.29
CA MET A 261 -9.57 -12.83 33.69
C MET A 261 -10.38 -14.13 33.82
N ASP A 262 -9.86 -15.21 33.23
CA ASP A 262 -10.40 -16.56 33.40
C ASP A 262 -10.00 -17.09 34.78
N GLY A 263 -10.91 -17.01 35.75
CA GLY A 263 -10.64 -17.44 37.12
C GLY A 263 -10.35 -18.94 37.31
N SER A 264 -10.47 -19.75 36.25
CA SER A 264 -10.08 -21.17 36.26
C SER A 264 -8.65 -21.41 35.75
N TRP A 265 -8.01 -20.39 35.19
CA TRP A 265 -6.71 -20.49 34.58
C TRP A 265 -5.59 -20.71 35.60
N ASN A 266 -4.60 -21.51 35.20
CA ASN A 266 -3.35 -21.70 35.93
C ASN A 266 -2.20 -21.57 34.93
N SER A 267 -1.09 -20.98 35.38
CA SER A 267 0.10 -20.81 34.55
C SER A 267 0.59 -22.15 33.99
N ALA A 268 0.94 -22.18 32.70
CA ALA A 268 1.38 -23.40 32.01
C ALA A 268 2.58 -23.13 31.09
N GLU A 269 3.54 -24.06 31.06
CA GLU A 269 4.63 -24.04 30.08
C GLU A 269 4.09 -24.39 28.68
N VAL A 270 4.55 -23.66 27.67
CA VAL A 270 4.34 -24.00 26.26
C VAL A 270 5.28 -25.15 25.88
N ARG A 271 4.70 -26.27 25.42
CA ARG A 271 5.42 -27.50 25.10
C ARG A 271 5.09 -27.99 23.70
N LEU A 272 5.91 -28.90 23.16
CA LEU A 272 5.72 -29.48 21.84
C LEU A 272 5.18 -30.91 21.96
N ARG A 273 4.17 -31.24 21.15
CA ARG A 273 3.66 -32.60 20.97
C ARG A 273 3.16 -32.76 19.53
N ASP A 274 3.60 -33.80 18.83
CA ASP A 274 3.13 -34.12 17.48
C ASP A 274 3.20 -32.93 16.49
N ASN A 275 4.27 -32.12 16.61
CA ASN A 275 4.49 -30.88 15.85
C ASN A 275 3.48 -29.74 16.11
N GLU A 276 2.74 -29.80 17.21
CA GLU A 276 1.83 -28.75 17.67
C GLU A 276 2.29 -28.19 19.02
N LEU A 277 2.08 -26.88 19.22
CA LEU A 277 2.29 -26.23 20.51
C LEU A 277 1.10 -26.50 21.43
N ILE A 278 1.35 -26.98 22.64
CA ILE A 278 0.33 -27.30 23.63
C ILE A 278 0.64 -26.68 25.00
N LEU A 279 -0.38 -26.61 25.84
CA LEU A 279 -0.31 -26.13 27.23
C LEU A 279 -0.46 -27.32 28.19
N ALA A 280 0.59 -28.07 28.52
CA ALA A 280 0.40 -29.23 29.39
C ALA A 280 1.63 -29.72 30.16
N ASN A 281 1.39 -30.23 31.36
CA ASN A 281 2.36 -31.00 32.16
C ASN A 281 2.32 -32.52 31.85
N GLU A 282 1.78 -32.93 30.69
CA GLU A 282 1.62 -34.35 30.32
C GLU A 282 2.97 -35.07 30.10
N GLU A 283 3.00 -36.40 30.29
CA GLU A 283 4.22 -37.23 30.21
C GLU A 283 4.83 -37.30 28.80
N ASP A 284 4.02 -37.13 27.74
CA ASP A 284 4.44 -37.29 26.33
C ASP A 284 4.80 -35.97 25.61
N ALA A 285 4.74 -34.82 26.29
CA ALA A 285 5.10 -33.52 25.72
C ALA A 285 6.57 -33.18 26.01
N THR A 286 7.29 -32.57 25.06
CA THR A 286 8.67 -32.13 25.27
C THR A 286 8.73 -30.66 25.67
N SER A 287 9.60 -30.34 26.63
CA SER A 287 9.90 -28.93 26.95
C SER A 287 10.51 -28.26 25.73
N LEU A 288 10.06 -27.05 25.41
CA LEU A 288 10.45 -26.31 24.22
C LEU A 288 11.14 -25.00 24.63
N THR A 289 12.30 -24.74 24.05
CA THR A 289 13.02 -23.47 24.19
C THR A 289 13.09 -22.74 22.86
N PHE A 290 13.05 -21.42 22.94
CA PHE A 290 13.11 -20.51 21.81
C PHE A 290 14.34 -19.61 21.89
N THR A 291 14.90 -19.32 20.73
CA THR A 291 15.80 -18.21 20.49
C THR A 291 14.98 -17.09 19.86
N LEU A 292 14.97 -15.91 20.48
CA LEU A 292 14.28 -14.74 19.93
C LEU A 292 15.19 -14.03 18.93
N PHE A 293 14.63 -13.67 17.78
CA PHE A 293 15.32 -12.95 16.72
C PHE A 293 14.66 -11.60 16.46
N THR A 294 15.48 -10.61 16.10
CA THR A 294 15.01 -9.33 15.57
C THR A 294 14.44 -9.56 14.16
N PRO A 295 13.19 -9.14 13.88
CA PRO A 295 12.60 -9.27 12.56
C PRO A 295 13.41 -8.52 11.48
N PRO A 296 13.65 -9.12 10.30
CA PRO A 296 14.35 -8.45 9.21
C PRO A 296 13.60 -7.25 8.61
N ILE A 297 12.28 -7.19 8.81
CA ILE A 297 11.45 -6.06 8.39
C ILE A 297 11.21 -5.17 9.61
N SER A 298 11.77 -3.96 9.58
CA SER A 298 11.59 -3.00 10.67
C SER A 298 10.19 -2.37 10.61
N THR A 299 9.44 -2.57 11.70
CA THR A 299 8.14 -1.94 11.97
C THR A 299 8.24 -0.84 13.03
N GLN A 300 9.45 -0.51 13.48
CA GLN A 300 9.69 0.49 14.51
C GLN A 300 9.45 1.91 13.98
N ILE A 301 9.01 2.80 14.86
CA ILE A 301 8.83 4.22 14.53
C ILE A 301 10.21 4.85 14.27
N PRO A 302 10.44 5.44 13.09
CA PRO A 302 11.69 6.13 12.79
C PRO A 302 11.92 7.32 13.73
N THR A 303 13.18 7.63 14.02
CA THR A 303 13.53 8.78 14.86
C THR A 303 12.92 10.09 14.34
N ASP A 304 12.86 10.27 13.02
CA ASP A 304 12.26 11.44 12.39
C ASP A 304 10.74 11.57 12.61
N TYR A 305 10.05 10.49 12.98
CA TYR A 305 8.63 10.46 13.35
C TYR A 305 8.39 10.54 14.86
N ASN A 306 9.46 10.65 15.65
CA ASN A 306 9.40 10.95 17.07
C ASN A 306 10.72 11.61 17.55
N PRO A 307 11.14 12.75 16.97
CA PRO A 307 12.46 13.33 17.22
C PRO A 307 12.59 13.84 18.67
N LEU A 308 11.47 14.18 19.31
CA LEU A 308 11.42 14.57 20.72
C LEU A 308 11.50 13.38 21.68
N ALA A 309 11.52 12.13 21.19
CA ALA A 309 11.39 10.92 22.00
C ALA A 309 10.19 10.99 22.96
N THR A 310 9.04 11.41 22.44
CA THR A 310 7.76 11.40 23.15
C THR A 310 7.49 9.98 23.62
N GLN A 311 7.24 9.84 24.92
CA GLN A 311 6.89 8.56 25.53
C GLN A 311 5.49 8.15 25.13
N ARG A 312 5.28 6.84 24.97
CA ARG A 312 3.95 6.31 24.68
C ARG A 312 3.02 6.56 25.86
N VAL A 313 1.84 7.10 25.56
CA VAL A 313 0.82 7.39 26.57
C VAL A 313 0.02 6.15 26.94
N ASP A 314 -0.40 6.08 28.20
CA ASP A 314 -1.17 5.00 28.82
C ASP A 314 -2.70 5.23 28.75
N ASN A 315 -3.15 6.28 28.06
CA ASN A 315 -4.56 6.56 27.83
C ASN A 315 -5.31 5.34 27.27
N ASP A 316 -6.51 5.12 27.80
CA ASP A 316 -7.45 4.14 27.27
C ASP A 316 -7.74 4.37 25.78
N GLU A 317 -7.95 3.29 25.05
CA GLU A 317 -8.39 3.36 23.67
C GLU A 317 -9.87 3.75 23.56
N ILE A 318 -10.23 4.48 22.50
CA ILE A 318 -11.63 4.78 22.17
C ILE A 318 -12.38 3.46 21.87
N PRO A 319 -13.50 3.16 22.56
CA PRO A 319 -14.32 2.00 22.24
C PRO A 319 -14.86 2.08 20.82
N LEU A 320 -14.96 0.91 20.20
CA LEU A 320 -15.37 0.79 18.82
C LEU A 320 -16.77 0.18 18.74
N ASP A 321 -17.70 0.89 18.11
CA ASP A 321 -19.02 0.41 17.70
C ASP A 321 -19.21 0.68 16.19
N TRP A 322 -19.49 -0.37 15.41
CA TRP A 322 -19.82 -0.25 13.99
C TRP A 322 -21.23 -0.76 13.75
N ASP A 323 -22.06 0.06 13.10
CA ASP A 323 -23.48 -0.21 12.86
C ASP A 323 -23.75 -1.27 11.77
N GLY A 324 -22.69 -1.91 11.26
CA GLY A 324 -22.74 -2.91 10.19
C GLY A 324 -23.06 -2.34 8.81
N LYS A 325 -23.18 -1.01 8.65
CA LYS A 325 -23.55 -0.41 7.36
C LYS A 325 -22.32 0.06 6.59
N ASN A 326 -22.23 -0.38 5.35
CA ASN A 326 -21.35 0.22 4.35
C ASN A 326 -22.19 1.15 3.45
N SER A 327 -22.03 2.46 3.60
CA SER A 327 -22.74 3.43 2.76
C SER A 327 -22.25 3.42 1.32
N LEU A 328 -20.99 3.06 1.04
CA LEU A 328 -20.41 3.13 -0.31
C LEU A 328 -21.13 2.19 -1.29
N ASP A 329 -21.24 0.90 -0.97
CA ASP A 329 -21.82 -0.11 -1.86
C ASP A 329 -23.32 0.11 -2.11
N ASN A 330 -24.00 0.82 -1.21
CA ASN A 330 -25.39 1.23 -1.42
C ASN A 330 -25.50 2.50 -2.24
N THR A 331 -24.63 3.48 -1.96
CA THR A 331 -24.62 4.76 -2.67
C THR A 331 -24.32 4.56 -4.15
N ILE A 332 -23.36 3.71 -4.50
CA ILE A 332 -22.96 3.51 -5.92
C ILE A 332 -24.09 2.98 -6.81
N LYS A 333 -25.12 2.35 -6.23
CA LYS A 333 -26.30 1.86 -6.98
C LYS A 333 -27.21 3.00 -7.46
N ASP A 334 -27.10 4.17 -6.87
CA ASP A 334 -27.86 5.37 -7.23
C ASP A 334 -27.13 6.21 -8.29
N LEU A 335 -25.98 5.76 -8.82
CA LEU A 335 -25.24 6.47 -9.86
C LEU A 335 -26.09 6.63 -11.13
N ASN A 336 -26.04 7.80 -11.75
CA ASN A 336 -26.73 8.07 -13.01
C ASN A 336 -26.34 7.03 -14.09
N SER A 337 -27.33 6.59 -14.86
CA SER A 337 -27.16 5.65 -15.98
C SER A 337 -26.13 6.09 -17.01
N GLU A 338 -25.82 7.39 -17.10
CA GLU A 338 -24.76 7.92 -17.95
C GLU A 338 -23.36 7.40 -17.57
N TYR A 339 -23.13 7.12 -16.29
CA TYR A 339 -21.83 6.70 -15.76
C TYR A 339 -21.80 5.24 -15.27
N SER A 340 -22.96 4.57 -15.18
CA SER A 340 -23.11 3.27 -14.53
C SER A 340 -22.27 2.14 -15.14
N ASP A 341 -22.00 2.19 -16.44
CA ASP A 341 -21.22 1.14 -17.13
C ASP A 341 -19.76 1.07 -16.65
N GLN A 342 -19.22 2.20 -16.15
CA GLN A 342 -17.86 2.27 -15.61
C GLN A 342 -17.72 1.59 -14.24
N VAL A 343 -18.83 1.32 -13.55
CA VAL A 343 -18.88 0.77 -12.19
C VAL A 343 -19.69 -0.52 -12.09
N ALA A 344 -20.07 -1.10 -13.23
CA ALA A 344 -20.89 -2.31 -13.30
C ALA A 344 -20.24 -3.52 -12.58
N THR A 345 -18.90 -3.52 -12.46
CA THR A 345 -18.12 -4.49 -11.69
C THR A 345 -17.11 -3.72 -10.82
N ALA A 346 -16.95 -4.12 -9.56
CA ALA A 346 -15.93 -3.54 -8.68
C ALA A 346 -14.55 -4.11 -9.00
N GLY A 347 -13.50 -3.30 -8.92
CA GLY A 347 -12.12 -3.69 -9.22
C GLY A 347 -11.82 -3.75 -10.73
N ILE A 348 -10.70 -4.41 -11.07
CA ILE A 348 -10.23 -4.55 -12.46
C ILE A 348 -11.21 -5.38 -13.28
N ASN A 349 -11.69 -4.80 -14.39
CA ASN A 349 -12.57 -5.49 -15.32
C ASN A 349 -12.50 -4.85 -16.71
N SER A 350 -12.32 -5.67 -17.75
CA SER A 350 -12.16 -5.22 -19.14
C SER A 350 -13.35 -4.40 -19.66
N ASN A 351 -14.60 -4.79 -19.35
CA ASN A 351 -15.78 -4.06 -19.80
C ASN A 351 -15.85 -2.67 -19.14
N THR A 352 -15.62 -2.59 -17.83
CA THR A 352 -15.62 -1.30 -17.12
C THR A 352 -14.47 -0.40 -17.57
N ARG A 353 -13.32 -1.00 -17.93
CA ARG A 353 -12.17 -0.29 -18.50
C ARG A 353 -12.53 0.32 -19.85
N SER A 354 -13.13 -0.45 -20.77
CA SER A 354 -13.58 0.07 -22.07
C SER A 354 -14.63 1.18 -21.93
N ALA A 355 -15.55 1.06 -20.96
CA ALA A 355 -16.52 2.10 -20.67
C ALA A 355 -15.84 3.40 -20.16
N ALA A 356 -14.86 3.25 -19.26
CA ALA A 356 -14.10 4.37 -18.72
C ALA A 356 -13.26 5.08 -19.80
N GLU A 357 -12.60 4.32 -20.68
CA GLU A 357 -11.87 4.86 -21.83
C GLU A 357 -12.79 5.60 -22.81
N SER A 358 -13.99 5.07 -23.08
CA SER A 358 -14.98 5.74 -23.91
C SER A 358 -15.42 7.08 -23.31
N MET A 359 -15.65 7.13 -21.99
CA MET A 359 -15.99 8.37 -21.29
C MET A 359 -14.82 9.37 -21.31
N LEU A 360 -13.58 8.93 -21.13
CA LEU A 360 -12.39 9.79 -21.23
C LEU A 360 -12.23 10.41 -22.62
N ASN A 361 -12.48 9.63 -23.68
CA ASN A 361 -12.48 10.14 -25.05
C ASN A 361 -13.56 11.21 -25.26
N GLN A 362 -14.78 10.96 -24.78
CA GLN A 362 -15.88 11.94 -24.83
C GLN A 362 -15.55 13.22 -24.06
N ILE A 363 -14.96 13.09 -22.86
CA ILE A 363 -14.48 14.22 -22.04
C ILE A 363 -13.44 15.02 -22.83
N SER A 364 -12.45 14.35 -23.42
CA SER A 364 -11.37 15.00 -24.17
C SER A 364 -11.91 15.79 -25.36
N GLU A 365 -12.84 15.22 -26.14
CA GLU A 365 -13.51 15.91 -27.24
C GLU A 365 -14.30 17.13 -26.76
N THR A 366 -15.06 16.98 -25.66
CA THR A 366 -15.87 18.06 -25.08
C THR A 366 -14.99 19.23 -24.64
N ILE A 367 -13.95 18.94 -23.85
CA ILE A 367 -13.02 19.93 -23.31
C ILE A 367 -12.30 20.68 -24.43
N GLN A 368 -11.83 19.97 -25.46
CA GLN A 368 -11.22 20.61 -26.63
C GLN A 368 -12.20 21.50 -27.40
N SER A 369 -13.46 21.07 -27.55
CA SER A 369 -14.48 21.85 -28.25
C SER A 369 -14.84 23.16 -27.55
N GLU A 370 -14.68 23.20 -26.22
CA GLU A 370 -14.87 24.38 -25.38
C GLU A 370 -13.63 25.29 -25.30
N GLY A 371 -12.54 24.92 -26.00
CA GLY A 371 -11.26 25.64 -25.94
C GLY A 371 -10.54 25.48 -24.60
N LEU A 372 -10.87 24.43 -23.85
CA LEU A 372 -10.29 24.06 -22.56
C LEU A 372 -9.27 22.93 -22.74
N GLN A 373 -8.58 22.58 -21.67
CA GLN A 373 -7.57 21.51 -21.65
C GLN A 373 -7.74 20.61 -20.44
N LEU A 374 -7.43 19.33 -20.62
CA LEU A 374 -7.21 18.41 -19.51
C LEU A 374 -5.83 18.67 -18.91
N ARG A 375 -5.72 18.52 -17.58
CA ARG A 375 -4.46 18.66 -16.85
C ARG A 375 -3.46 17.57 -17.18
N TYR A 376 -3.94 16.35 -17.43
CA TYR A 376 -3.12 15.19 -17.80
C TYR A 376 -3.74 14.48 -18.99
N PRO A 377 -2.96 13.70 -19.76
CA PRO A 377 -3.49 12.97 -20.90
C PRO A 377 -4.32 11.74 -20.46
N ILE A 378 -5.03 11.10 -21.40
CA ILE A 378 -5.97 10.00 -21.11
C ILE A 378 -5.24 8.80 -20.49
N GLU A 379 -4.07 8.46 -21.00
CA GLU A 379 -3.24 7.34 -20.55
C GLU A 379 -2.83 7.48 -19.08
N PHE A 380 -2.64 8.71 -18.58
CA PHE A 380 -2.37 8.97 -17.18
C PHE A 380 -3.55 8.55 -16.31
N TYR A 381 -4.77 8.99 -16.66
CA TYR A 381 -5.98 8.67 -15.89
C TYR A 381 -6.31 7.17 -15.93
N LEU A 382 -6.07 6.50 -17.06
CA LEU A 382 -6.23 5.06 -17.17
C LEU A 382 -5.20 4.30 -16.32
N ALA A 383 -3.93 4.69 -16.34
CA ALA A 383 -2.89 4.05 -15.53
C ALA A 383 -3.19 4.14 -14.03
N VAL A 384 -3.62 5.33 -13.59
CA VAL A 384 -4.04 5.58 -12.21
C VAL A 384 -5.27 4.75 -11.84
N ARG A 385 -6.31 4.75 -12.68
CA ARG A 385 -7.53 3.98 -12.47
C ARG A 385 -7.22 2.51 -12.20
N GLU A 386 -6.46 1.87 -13.09
CA GLU A 386 -6.13 0.45 -12.91
C GLU A 386 -5.27 0.23 -11.67
N ASN A 387 -4.29 1.11 -11.40
CA ASN A 387 -3.47 0.94 -10.20
C ASN A 387 -4.32 0.96 -8.91
N MET A 388 -5.26 1.91 -8.78
CA MET A 388 -6.12 2.00 -7.61
C MET A 388 -7.08 0.81 -7.51
N LEU A 389 -7.68 0.37 -8.62
CA LEU A 389 -8.64 -0.73 -8.66
C LEU A 389 -8.02 -2.11 -8.34
N ALA A 390 -6.70 -2.25 -8.46
CA ALA A 390 -5.97 -3.46 -8.10
C ALA A 390 -5.73 -3.60 -6.58
N LYS A 391 -5.97 -2.54 -5.79
CA LYS A 391 -5.60 -2.49 -4.37
C LYS A 391 -6.60 -3.25 -3.51
N SER A 392 -6.13 -4.23 -2.73
CA SER A 392 -6.97 -5.01 -1.82
C SER A 392 -6.30 -5.26 -0.47
N VAL A 393 -7.12 -5.36 0.58
CA VAL A 393 -6.66 -5.55 1.96
C VAL A 393 -5.99 -6.91 2.10
N GLN A 394 -4.71 -6.92 2.51
CA GLN A 394 -3.91 -8.13 2.70
C GLN A 394 -3.72 -8.54 4.16
N VAL A 395 -4.20 -7.72 5.10
CA VAL A 395 -3.93 -7.86 6.53
C VAL A 395 -5.20 -7.68 7.37
N SER A 396 -5.26 -8.34 8.52
CA SER A 396 -6.32 -8.09 9.51
C SER A 396 -5.83 -7.09 10.55
N ASP A 397 -6.15 -5.81 10.34
CA ASP A 397 -5.73 -4.72 11.23
C ASP A 397 -6.81 -3.67 11.48
N VAL A 398 -7.48 -3.19 10.42
CA VAL A 398 -8.62 -2.27 10.56
C VAL A 398 -9.83 -2.98 11.14
N TYR A 399 -10.46 -2.38 12.15
CA TYR A 399 -11.48 -3.01 13.00
C TYR A 399 -12.63 -3.71 12.27
N ASN A 400 -13.20 -3.09 11.23
CA ASN A 400 -14.39 -3.59 10.50
C ASN A 400 -14.09 -3.91 9.02
N THR A 401 -12.88 -4.40 8.77
CA THR A 401 -12.42 -4.76 7.42
C THR A 401 -11.90 -6.19 7.36
N GLU A 402 -12.32 -6.90 6.32
CA GLU A 402 -11.89 -8.28 6.06
C GLU A 402 -10.81 -8.30 4.98
N ILE A 403 -9.96 -9.33 5.01
CA ILE A 403 -8.94 -9.59 3.98
C ILE A 403 -9.62 -9.87 2.63
N GLY A 404 -8.99 -9.43 1.54
CA GLY A 404 -9.49 -9.57 0.17
C GLY A 404 -10.51 -8.51 -0.25
N VAL A 405 -10.99 -7.66 0.66
CA VAL A 405 -11.83 -6.52 0.31
C VAL A 405 -11.01 -5.49 -0.46
N LEU A 406 -11.53 -5.03 -1.61
CA LEU A 406 -10.90 -3.95 -2.40
C LEU A 406 -10.81 -2.66 -1.59
N ALA A 407 -9.63 -2.04 -1.48
CA ALA A 407 -9.47 -0.75 -0.82
C ALA A 407 -10.16 0.38 -1.62
N VAL A 408 -10.07 0.30 -2.96
CA VAL A 408 -10.72 1.21 -3.91
C VAL A 408 -11.57 0.38 -4.88
N PRO A 409 -12.85 0.13 -4.57
CA PRO A 409 -13.71 -0.69 -5.43
C PRO A 409 -14.09 -0.02 -6.76
N TYR A 410 -14.13 1.33 -6.82
CA TYR A 410 -14.56 2.04 -8.02
C TYR A 410 -13.73 3.30 -8.28
N VAL A 411 -13.32 3.47 -9.54
CA VAL A 411 -12.78 4.71 -10.10
C VAL A 411 -13.44 4.93 -11.46
N PHE A 412 -14.11 6.06 -11.62
CA PHE A 412 -14.89 6.40 -12.81
C PHE A 412 -14.82 7.89 -13.12
N PHE A 413 -15.24 8.27 -14.32
CA PHE A 413 -15.13 9.64 -14.82
C PHE A 413 -16.51 10.23 -15.08
N THR A 414 -16.69 11.49 -14.70
CA THR A 414 -17.93 12.25 -14.89
C THR A 414 -17.67 13.52 -15.68
N ASN A 415 -18.66 14.02 -16.41
CA ASN A 415 -18.52 15.20 -17.28
C ASN A 415 -19.73 16.12 -17.17
N GLU A 416 -19.99 16.64 -15.97
CA GLU A 416 -21.14 17.50 -15.73
C GLU A 416 -20.90 18.94 -16.22
N THR A 417 -21.94 19.55 -16.78
CA THR A 417 -21.92 20.98 -17.15
C THR A 417 -22.17 21.88 -15.94
N GLY A 418 -21.35 22.92 -15.78
CA GLY A 418 -21.43 23.93 -14.74
C GLY A 418 -22.50 24.98 -14.96
N GLU A 419 -22.67 25.88 -13.99
CA GLU A 419 -23.54 27.06 -14.12
C GLU A 419 -23.00 28.09 -15.11
N ASP A 420 -21.68 28.04 -15.39
CA ASP A 420 -21.00 28.83 -16.41
C ASP A 420 -21.26 28.34 -17.84
N GLY A 421 -21.94 27.20 -17.99
CA GLY A 421 -22.24 26.56 -19.27
C GLY A 421 -21.08 25.76 -19.86
N LEU A 422 -19.98 25.57 -19.11
CA LEU A 422 -18.82 24.77 -19.50
C LEU A 422 -18.80 23.43 -18.77
N HIS A 423 -18.04 22.47 -19.28
CA HIS A 423 -17.91 21.16 -18.63
C HIS A 423 -16.80 21.16 -17.56
N HIS A 424 -17.09 20.47 -16.46
CA HIS A 424 -16.17 20.26 -15.34
C HIS A 424 -15.96 18.76 -15.11
N PRO A 425 -15.04 18.12 -15.85
CA PRO A 425 -14.78 16.70 -15.70
C PRO A 425 -14.05 16.38 -14.41
N PHE A 426 -14.45 15.28 -13.78
CA PHE A 426 -13.83 14.75 -12.57
C PHE A 426 -13.53 13.27 -12.72
N MET A 427 -12.39 12.87 -12.16
CA MET A 427 -12.14 11.48 -11.78
C MET A 427 -12.68 11.30 -10.36
N ILE A 428 -13.60 10.36 -10.20
CA ILE A 428 -14.24 10.03 -8.94
C ILE A 428 -13.59 8.77 -8.39
N ILE A 429 -13.04 8.88 -7.17
CA ILE A 429 -12.44 7.76 -6.45
C ILE A 429 -13.39 7.39 -5.30
N ALA A 430 -14.03 6.23 -5.41
CA ALA A 430 -14.83 5.67 -4.33
C ALA A 430 -13.97 4.70 -3.51
N SER A 431 -13.61 5.09 -2.28
CA SER A 431 -12.69 4.32 -1.43
C SER A 431 -13.31 3.94 -0.09
N ARG A 432 -12.84 2.80 0.42
CA ARG A 432 -13.09 2.30 1.77
C ARG A 432 -12.19 2.94 2.83
N GLY A 433 -11.16 3.70 2.45
CA GLY A 433 -10.33 4.48 3.38
C GLY A 433 -9.51 3.64 4.38
N THR A 434 -9.14 2.41 4.01
CA THR A 434 -8.42 1.46 4.87
C THR A 434 -7.02 1.13 4.38
N GLY A 435 -6.68 1.45 3.12
CA GLY A 435 -5.47 0.98 2.46
C GLY A 435 -5.43 -0.55 2.31
N GLU A 436 -4.28 -1.07 1.90
CA GLU A 436 -4.05 -2.51 1.75
C GLU A 436 -3.40 -3.16 2.98
N GLY A 437 -2.64 -2.36 3.74
CA GLY A 437 -1.61 -2.83 4.63
C GLY A 437 -1.80 -2.55 6.11
N ILE A 438 -0.75 -2.87 6.85
CA ILE A 438 -0.68 -2.71 8.30
C ILE A 438 -0.65 -1.21 8.59
N THR A 439 -1.25 -0.75 9.68
CA THR A 439 -1.37 0.68 10.04
C THR A 439 -0.41 1.07 11.18
N GLN A 440 -0.06 0.10 12.05
CA GLN A 440 0.80 0.27 13.22
C GLN A 440 0.30 1.34 14.22
N LEU A 441 -1.01 1.59 14.29
CA LEU A 441 -1.60 2.63 15.16
C LEU A 441 -1.34 2.41 16.67
N TRP A 442 -1.08 1.17 17.07
CA TRP A 442 -0.74 0.81 18.45
C TRP A 442 0.55 1.44 18.97
N ASP A 443 1.51 1.67 18.07
CA ASP A 443 2.84 2.17 18.41
C ASP A 443 2.87 3.69 18.55
N VAL A 444 1.84 4.38 18.06
CA VAL A 444 1.78 5.84 18.06
C VAL A 444 1.98 6.35 19.50
N PRO A 445 3.06 7.09 19.78
CA PRO A 445 3.38 7.50 21.15
C PRO A 445 2.30 8.37 21.75
N ARG A 446 1.80 9.35 20.99
CA ARG A 446 0.78 10.31 21.42
C ARG A 446 -0.32 10.41 20.35
N PRO A 447 -1.25 9.44 20.28
CA PRO A 447 -2.31 9.47 19.28
C PRO A 447 -3.27 10.64 19.54
N PRO A 448 -4.06 11.07 18.55
CA PRO A 448 -5.16 12.00 18.77
C PRO A 448 -6.10 11.55 19.91
N GLY A 449 -6.47 12.49 20.78
CA GLY A 449 -7.48 12.27 21.82
C GLY A 449 -8.89 12.46 21.26
N GLU A 450 -9.87 11.77 21.85
CA GLU A 450 -11.28 11.77 21.44
C GLU A 450 -11.93 13.17 21.47
N GLY A 451 -11.31 14.13 22.15
CA GLY A 451 -11.71 15.53 22.11
C GLY A 451 -12.94 15.87 22.94
N THR A 452 -13.22 15.10 23.99
CA THR A 452 -14.33 15.36 24.92
C THR A 452 -14.26 16.80 25.45
N PRO A 453 -15.31 17.62 25.24
CA PRO A 453 -15.29 19.01 25.69
C PRO A 453 -15.05 19.14 27.19
N GLY A 454 -14.13 20.03 27.58
CA GLY A 454 -13.83 20.33 28.98
C GLY A 454 -12.86 19.36 29.66
N THR A 455 -12.34 18.34 28.96
CA THR A 455 -11.29 17.45 29.47
C THR A 455 -9.91 17.84 28.92
N GLN A 456 -8.86 17.50 29.66
CA GLN A 456 -7.49 17.60 29.17
C GLN A 456 -7.08 16.27 28.52
N TYR A 457 -6.04 16.30 27.68
CA TYR A 457 -5.54 15.12 26.98
C TYR A 457 -5.30 13.89 27.90
N PRO A 458 -4.73 14.01 29.11
CA PRO A 458 -4.53 12.85 29.99
C PRO A 458 -5.83 12.15 30.43
N ASP A 459 -6.96 12.86 30.40
CA ASP A 459 -8.27 12.32 30.79
C ASP A 459 -9.10 11.87 29.57
N GLN A 460 -8.55 11.95 28.36
CA GLN A 460 -9.21 11.54 27.12
C GLN A 460 -8.82 10.11 26.75
N ARG A 461 -9.73 9.43 26.05
CA ARG A 461 -9.37 8.23 25.30
C ARG A 461 -8.65 8.59 24.00
N VAL A 462 -7.85 7.68 23.47
CA VAL A 462 -7.00 7.90 22.28
C VAL A 462 -7.30 6.95 21.14
N THR A 463 -7.01 7.40 19.91
CA THR A 463 -7.24 6.66 18.66
C THR A 463 -6.10 5.69 18.37
N ARG A 464 -6.28 4.38 18.65
CA ARG A 464 -5.31 3.31 18.33
C ARG A 464 -5.86 2.27 17.33
N ASN A 465 -7.00 2.59 16.71
CA ASN A 465 -7.64 1.81 15.67
C ASN A 465 -8.29 2.75 14.63
N ALA A 466 -8.84 2.17 13.57
CA ALA A 466 -9.57 2.88 12.53
C ALA A 466 -10.80 2.07 12.08
N TYR A 467 -11.74 2.76 11.45
CA TYR A 467 -12.80 2.15 10.67
C TYR A 467 -12.56 2.29 9.18
N LYS A 468 -13.15 1.37 8.44
CA LYS A 468 -13.54 1.58 7.06
C LYS A 468 -14.42 2.82 6.94
N ALA A 469 -13.99 3.75 6.10
CA ALA A 469 -14.72 4.94 5.71
C ALA A 469 -15.55 4.71 4.44
N SER A 470 -16.39 5.69 4.09
CA SER A 470 -16.98 5.81 2.75
C SER A 470 -16.55 7.14 2.17
N ILE A 471 -15.62 7.08 1.21
CA ILE A 471 -15.00 8.23 0.55
C ILE A 471 -15.48 8.28 -0.89
N PHE A 472 -15.86 9.46 -1.36
CA PHE A 472 -16.12 9.78 -2.76
C PHE A 472 -15.31 11.03 -3.10
N ALA A 473 -14.00 10.84 -3.32
CA ALA A 473 -13.09 11.93 -3.62
C ALA A 473 -13.26 12.36 -5.08
N LYS A 474 -13.35 13.68 -5.30
CA LYS A 474 -13.39 14.30 -6.62
C LYS A 474 -12.02 14.85 -6.96
N ILE A 475 -11.44 14.39 -8.06
CA ILE A 475 -10.19 14.93 -8.60
C ILE A 475 -10.53 15.68 -9.90
N PRO A 476 -10.42 17.02 -9.94
CA PRO A 476 -10.72 17.78 -11.15
C PRO A 476 -9.71 17.43 -12.25
N MET A 477 -10.23 17.16 -13.45
CA MET A 477 -9.40 16.77 -14.59
C MET A 477 -9.08 17.92 -15.53
N ARG A 478 -9.93 18.95 -15.55
CA ARG A 478 -9.71 20.20 -16.29
C ARG A 478 -8.53 20.96 -15.67
N ASP A 479 -7.68 21.54 -16.50
CA ASP A 479 -6.65 22.46 -16.02
C ASP A 479 -7.26 23.85 -15.72
N TYR A 480 -7.46 24.16 -14.43
CA TYR A 480 -7.90 25.49 -13.98
C TYR A 480 -6.73 26.47 -13.86
N GLY A 481 -5.50 26.08 -14.20
CA GLY A 481 -4.29 26.85 -14.00
C GLY A 481 -3.75 26.76 -12.58
N LEU A 482 -2.65 27.49 -12.35
CA LEU A 482 -1.91 27.51 -11.09
C LEU A 482 -2.00 28.89 -10.43
N VAL A 483 -1.88 28.93 -9.11
CA VAL A 483 -1.71 30.17 -8.35
C VAL A 483 -0.23 30.54 -8.25
N SER A 484 0.07 31.83 -8.11
CA SER A 484 1.42 32.34 -7.86
C SER A 484 1.71 32.60 -6.37
N SER A 485 0.65 32.70 -5.56
CA SER A 485 0.67 32.95 -4.11
C SER A 485 -0.43 32.15 -3.42
N VAL A 486 -0.22 31.80 -2.15
CA VAL A 486 -1.19 30.99 -1.40
C VAL A 486 -2.56 31.68 -1.27
N SER A 487 -2.56 33.01 -1.15
CA SER A 487 -3.78 33.83 -0.96
C SER A 487 -4.66 33.98 -2.21
N GLU A 488 -4.27 33.47 -3.37
CA GLU A 488 -5.14 33.46 -4.55
C GLU A 488 -6.26 32.42 -4.44
N ASN A 489 -6.05 31.36 -3.65
CA ASN A 489 -7.09 30.39 -3.35
C ASN A 489 -7.91 30.85 -2.14
N ASP A 490 -9.23 30.87 -2.28
CA ASP A 490 -10.17 31.30 -1.25
C ASP A 490 -10.51 30.11 -0.34
N MET A 491 -9.96 30.13 0.88
CA MET A 491 -10.14 29.06 1.86
C MET A 491 -11.34 29.34 2.77
N VAL A 492 -12.26 28.38 2.91
CA VAL A 492 -13.38 28.50 3.88
C VAL A 492 -12.89 28.37 5.33
N GLY A 493 -11.81 27.62 5.54
CA GLY A 493 -11.09 27.51 6.81
C GLY A 493 -9.69 26.93 6.57
N HIS A 494 -8.69 27.40 7.31
CA HIS A 494 -7.30 27.00 7.14
C HIS A 494 -6.53 26.96 8.46
N LEU A 495 -5.47 26.14 8.53
CA LEU A 495 -4.73 25.89 9.77
C LEU A 495 -4.15 27.17 10.39
N ALA A 496 -3.60 28.09 9.58
CA ALA A 496 -3.09 29.36 10.10
C ALA A 496 -4.18 30.14 10.86
N GLY A 497 -5.41 30.17 10.34
CA GLY A 497 -6.54 30.85 10.98
C GLY A 497 -6.98 30.15 12.27
N ASP A 498 -7.01 28.81 12.28
CA ASP A 498 -7.33 28.02 13.47
C ASP A 498 -6.30 28.22 14.59
N ALA A 499 -5.03 28.38 14.23
CA ALA A 499 -3.95 28.71 15.15
C ALA A 499 -3.85 30.21 15.53
N GLY A 500 -4.67 31.08 14.92
CA GLY A 500 -4.62 32.53 15.14
C GLY A 500 -3.39 33.24 14.55
N VAL A 501 -2.78 32.66 13.53
CA VAL A 501 -1.60 33.17 12.80
C VAL A 501 -2.03 33.82 11.48
N THR A 502 -1.47 34.99 11.19
CA THR A 502 -1.77 35.76 9.97
C THR A 502 -0.72 35.61 8.87
N ASP A 503 0.48 35.15 9.20
CA ASP A 503 1.54 34.92 8.22
C ASP A 503 1.27 33.62 7.48
N LEU A 504 0.94 33.73 6.20
CA LEU A 504 0.49 32.61 5.37
C LEU A 504 1.64 32.05 4.54
N ASP A 505 1.75 30.73 4.50
CA ASP A 505 2.73 29.99 3.70
C ASP A 505 2.15 28.69 3.12
N GLN A 506 2.97 27.96 2.36
CA GLN A 506 2.59 26.72 1.69
C GLN A 506 2.32 25.56 2.64
N LEU A 507 2.65 25.64 3.93
CA LEU A 507 2.35 24.60 4.91
C LEU A 507 1.11 24.95 5.73
N ASN A 508 0.87 26.23 6.04
CA ASN A 508 -0.15 26.65 7.00
C ASN A 508 -1.45 27.19 6.34
N TYR A 509 -1.41 27.62 5.08
CA TYR A 509 -2.59 28.06 4.34
C TYR A 509 -3.24 26.88 3.61
N VAL A 510 -3.71 25.93 4.41
CA VAL A 510 -4.19 24.61 3.97
C VAL A 510 -5.44 24.21 4.76
N SER A 511 -6.27 23.36 4.16
CA SER A 511 -7.49 22.77 4.73
C SER A 511 -7.31 22.29 6.19
N LEU A 512 -8.37 22.42 7.00
CA LEU A 512 -8.43 21.85 8.35
C LEU A 512 -8.65 20.33 8.39
N SER A 513 -8.69 19.67 7.23
CA SER A 513 -9.06 18.26 7.07
C SER A 513 -8.30 17.64 5.89
N GLY A 514 -8.92 16.73 5.12
CA GLY A 514 -8.31 16.17 3.92
C GLY A 514 -7.82 17.25 2.94
N ASN A 515 -6.70 16.95 2.31
CA ASN A 515 -5.98 17.79 1.35
C ASN A 515 -5.79 17.09 -0.01
N GLY A 516 -5.82 15.76 0.01
CA GLY A 516 -5.74 14.89 -1.16
C GLY A 516 -6.12 13.45 -0.81
N ILE A 517 -5.83 12.52 -1.70
CA ILE A 517 -6.04 11.08 -1.55
C ILE A 517 -4.84 10.32 -2.10
N ALA A 518 -4.34 9.35 -1.34
CA ALA A 518 -3.26 8.46 -1.77
C ALA A 518 -3.79 7.38 -2.73
N ILE A 519 -2.90 6.76 -3.48
CA ILE A 519 -3.25 5.77 -4.52
C ILE A 519 -3.87 4.48 -3.92
N ASP A 520 -3.67 4.23 -2.63
CA ASP A 520 -4.32 3.16 -1.86
C ASP A 520 -5.73 3.54 -1.36
N GLY A 521 -6.18 4.75 -1.64
CA GLY A 521 -7.50 5.29 -1.28
C GLY A 521 -7.61 5.93 0.10
N ILE A 522 -6.51 6.02 0.87
CA ILE A 522 -6.50 6.73 2.15
C ILE A 522 -6.36 8.24 1.91
N ILE A 523 -7.04 9.06 2.71
CA ILE A 523 -6.96 10.53 2.61
C ILE A 523 -5.58 11.03 3.07
N VAL A 524 -5.03 12.00 2.34
CA VAL A 524 -3.83 12.74 2.75
C VAL A 524 -4.26 14.02 3.46
N TYR A 525 -3.81 14.21 4.69
CA TYR A 525 -4.01 15.43 5.49
C TYR A 525 -2.77 16.32 5.42
N PRO A 526 -2.88 17.61 5.78
CA PRO A 526 -1.74 18.50 5.90
C PRO A 526 -0.65 17.91 6.81
N ALA A 527 0.62 18.15 6.50
CA ALA A 527 1.71 17.63 7.32
C ALA A 527 1.74 18.21 8.75
N MET A 528 1.17 19.41 8.95
CA MET A 528 1.03 20.05 10.26
C MET A 528 -0.33 19.78 10.90
N ASN A 529 -0.32 19.68 12.23
CA ASN A 529 -1.52 19.68 13.04
C ASN A 529 -2.05 21.12 13.25
N ASN A 530 -3.16 21.24 13.98
CA ASN A 530 -3.83 22.50 14.25
C ASN A 530 -3.06 23.48 15.15
N THR A 531 -1.92 23.07 15.70
CA THR A 531 -0.98 23.95 16.42
C THR A 531 0.18 24.43 15.55
N LEU A 532 0.12 24.19 14.23
CA LEU A 532 1.19 24.46 13.26
C LEU A 532 2.50 23.75 13.60
N THR A 533 2.39 22.55 14.15
CA THR A 533 3.53 21.65 14.39
C THR A 533 3.38 20.43 13.48
N LEU A 534 4.47 19.97 12.86
CA LEU A 534 4.48 18.74 12.07
C LEU A 534 4.06 17.56 12.95
N SER A 535 3.08 16.77 12.51
CA SER A 535 2.55 15.62 13.27
C SER A 535 3.66 14.59 13.58
N ALA A 536 4.59 14.42 12.64
CA ALA A 536 5.80 13.61 12.80
C ALA A 536 6.68 14.08 13.98
N ALA A 537 6.77 15.39 14.22
CA ALA A 537 7.70 15.94 15.19
C ALA A 537 7.29 15.68 16.66
N VAL A 538 6.00 15.37 16.88
CA VAL A 538 5.40 15.24 18.22
C VAL A 538 4.98 13.80 18.57
N GLY A 539 5.28 12.83 17.69
CA GLY A 539 4.93 11.43 17.92
C GLY A 539 3.43 11.14 17.73
N GLU A 540 2.77 11.85 16.82
CA GLU A 540 1.33 11.69 16.52
C GLU A 540 1.05 10.70 15.38
N ILE A 541 2.07 10.11 14.75
CA ILE A 541 1.93 9.22 13.58
C ILE A 541 2.64 7.88 13.80
N SER A 542 2.18 6.86 13.09
CA SER A 542 2.78 5.52 13.09
C SER A 542 4.05 5.47 12.24
N SER A 543 4.71 4.31 12.21
CA SER A 543 5.87 4.08 11.32
C SER A 543 5.56 4.24 9.83
N LEU A 544 4.27 4.30 9.46
CA LEU A 544 3.78 4.47 8.10
C LEU A 544 3.27 5.88 7.80
N GLY A 545 3.60 6.84 8.68
CA GLY A 545 3.31 8.25 8.43
C GLY A 545 1.83 8.61 8.57
N MET A 546 1.04 7.76 9.21
CA MET A 546 -0.42 7.89 9.32
C MET A 546 -0.90 7.86 10.78
N HIS A 547 -2.09 8.38 11.01
CA HIS A 547 -2.86 8.08 12.22
C HIS A 547 -4.36 8.02 11.93
N SER A 548 -5.14 7.75 12.96
CA SER A 548 -6.59 7.81 12.92
C SER A 548 -7.09 9.04 13.68
N GLY A 549 -7.99 9.81 13.07
CA GLY A 549 -8.53 11.03 13.70
C GLY A 549 -9.62 10.72 14.74
N ARG A 550 -10.19 11.75 15.36
CA ARG A 550 -11.31 11.59 16.32
C ARG A 550 -12.50 10.79 15.78
N GLY A 551 -12.77 10.89 14.47
CA GLY A 551 -13.81 10.13 13.78
C GLY A 551 -13.40 8.70 13.42
N LEU A 552 -12.24 8.26 13.88
CA LEU A 552 -11.59 6.99 13.57
C LEU A 552 -11.34 6.75 12.06
N ASP A 553 -11.25 7.85 11.31
CA ASP A 553 -10.86 7.85 9.90
C ASP A 553 -9.33 7.83 9.80
N LEU A 554 -8.79 6.81 9.12
CA LEU A 554 -7.36 6.68 8.83
C LEU A 554 -6.93 7.73 7.79
N HIS A 555 -5.77 8.36 8.01
CA HIS A 555 -5.18 9.30 7.05
C HIS A 555 -3.67 9.45 7.20
N TYR A 556 -3.01 9.79 6.09
CA TYR A 556 -1.58 10.09 6.05
C TYR A 556 -1.29 11.56 6.40
N HIS A 557 -0.13 11.77 7.00
CA HIS A 557 0.50 13.09 7.22
C HIS A 557 1.91 13.17 6.64
N SER A 558 2.57 12.02 6.41
CA SER A 558 3.99 11.96 6.12
C SER A 558 4.32 10.76 5.22
N ASP A 559 5.43 10.87 4.50
CA ASP A 559 5.91 9.85 3.58
C ASP A 559 6.75 8.80 4.28
N ALA A 560 6.21 7.58 4.39
CA ALA A 560 6.86 6.48 5.10
C ALA A 560 8.08 5.94 4.37
N TYR A 561 8.11 5.98 3.03
CA TYR A 561 9.20 5.37 2.27
C TYR A 561 10.51 6.12 2.44
N SER A 562 10.50 7.46 2.38
CA SER A 562 11.69 8.26 2.67
C SER A 562 12.13 8.19 4.14
N ALA A 563 11.20 7.95 5.08
CA ALA A 563 11.50 7.81 6.50
C ALA A 563 12.05 6.43 6.90
N ASN A 564 11.50 5.36 6.32
CA ASN A 564 11.80 3.97 6.65
C ASN A 564 11.61 3.07 5.43
N PRO A 565 12.65 2.89 4.59
CA PRO A 565 12.58 2.04 3.40
C PRO A 565 12.60 0.55 3.80
N ASN A 566 11.48 0.06 4.34
CA ASN A 566 11.36 -1.30 4.86
C ASN A 566 10.85 -2.32 3.82
N GLY A 567 10.42 -1.87 2.63
CA GLY A 567 9.91 -2.71 1.54
C GLY A 567 8.42 -3.03 1.62
N LEU A 568 7.69 -2.47 2.59
CA LEU A 568 6.25 -2.66 2.81
C LEU A 568 5.47 -1.35 2.94
N ASN A 569 6.08 -0.22 2.62
CA ASN A 569 5.34 1.03 2.50
C ASN A 569 4.40 0.92 1.29
N PHE A 570 3.41 1.81 1.15
CA PHE A 570 2.48 1.75 0.02
C PHE A 570 3.17 2.03 -1.34
N TYR A 571 4.41 2.53 -1.32
CA TYR A 571 5.36 2.50 -2.43
C TYR A 571 6.79 2.32 -1.91
N ASN A 572 7.69 1.72 -2.69
CA ASN A 572 9.01 1.28 -2.26
C ASN A 572 10.07 1.45 -3.37
N LYS A 573 11.31 1.09 -3.04
CA LYS A 573 12.46 1.17 -3.95
C LYS A 573 12.22 0.40 -5.25
N GLU A 574 11.64 -0.78 -5.13
CA GLU A 574 11.40 -1.71 -6.23
C GLU A 574 10.44 -1.12 -7.28
N ASP A 575 9.61 -0.16 -6.90
CA ASP A 575 8.68 0.48 -7.83
C ASP A 575 9.39 1.41 -8.82
N TYR A 576 10.68 1.72 -8.61
CA TYR A 576 11.49 2.55 -9.51
C TYR A 576 12.26 1.72 -10.56
N LEU A 577 12.23 0.39 -10.47
CA LEU A 577 12.98 -0.49 -11.38
C LEU A 577 12.41 -0.39 -12.79
N ASP A 578 13.28 -0.14 -13.77
CA ASP A 578 12.95 0.05 -15.19
C ASP A 578 11.94 1.18 -15.45
N ARG A 579 11.97 2.22 -14.60
CA ARG A 579 11.13 3.42 -14.72
C ARG A 579 11.98 4.66 -14.97
N THR A 580 11.39 5.63 -15.66
CA THR A 580 12.03 6.90 -16.03
C THR A 580 11.55 8.08 -15.19
N HIS A 581 10.69 7.85 -14.21
CA HIS A 581 10.14 8.86 -13.31
C HIS A 581 9.69 8.17 -12.02
N PRO A 582 9.63 8.85 -10.85
CA PRO A 582 8.99 8.29 -9.66
C PRO A 582 7.53 7.84 -9.90
N PRO A 583 6.97 6.93 -9.08
CA PRO A 583 5.58 6.48 -9.21
C PRO A 583 4.58 7.56 -8.81
N ILE A 584 3.37 7.50 -9.38
CA ILE A 584 2.22 8.28 -8.91
C ILE A 584 1.72 7.68 -7.60
N ILE A 585 1.70 8.48 -6.54
CA ILE A 585 1.39 8.03 -5.18
C ILE A 585 0.15 8.70 -4.58
N SER A 586 -0.31 9.82 -5.13
CA SER A 586 -1.47 10.57 -4.62
C SER A 586 -2.06 11.52 -5.65
N PHE A 587 -3.25 12.04 -5.33
CA PHE A 587 -3.85 13.22 -5.93
C PHE A 587 -4.17 14.25 -4.87
N SER A 588 -3.84 15.48 -5.17
CA SER A 588 -4.34 16.64 -4.46
C SER A 588 -5.75 16.99 -4.93
N PHE A 589 -6.59 17.54 -4.04
CA PHE A 589 -7.98 17.91 -4.40
C PHE A 589 -8.08 19.06 -5.42
N ASP A 590 -6.99 19.79 -5.65
CA ASP A 590 -6.85 20.75 -6.76
C ASP A 590 -6.58 20.10 -8.13
N GLY A 591 -6.52 18.77 -8.20
CA GLY A 591 -6.33 17.98 -9.43
C GLY A 591 -4.89 17.60 -9.73
N ILE A 592 -3.93 18.12 -8.97
CA ILE A 592 -2.50 17.91 -9.25
C ILE A 592 -2.05 16.57 -8.68
N ALA A 593 -1.35 15.79 -9.50
CA ALA A 593 -0.78 14.50 -9.13
C ALA A 593 0.41 14.68 -8.17
N GLY A 594 0.55 13.76 -7.23
CA GLY A 594 1.71 13.66 -6.35
C GLY A 594 2.50 12.39 -6.64
N TYR A 595 3.81 12.54 -6.80
CA TYR A 595 4.76 11.50 -7.15
C TYR A 595 5.69 11.15 -5.98
N GLY A 596 6.27 9.94 -6.02
CA GLY A 596 7.34 9.54 -5.09
C GLY A 596 8.54 10.49 -5.15
N PHE A 597 9.39 10.48 -4.13
CA PHE A 597 10.57 11.35 -4.11
C PHE A 597 11.64 10.87 -5.11
N TYR A 598 12.51 11.77 -5.57
CA TYR A 598 13.70 11.39 -6.31
C TYR A 598 14.71 10.72 -5.38
N GLN A 599 15.09 9.47 -5.66
CA GLN A 599 15.96 8.70 -4.79
C GLN A 599 17.35 9.36 -4.68
N THR A 600 18.01 9.21 -3.53
CA THR A 600 19.37 9.73 -3.34
C THR A 600 20.32 9.11 -4.38
N GLY A 601 20.95 9.97 -5.18
CA GLY A 601 21.87 9.54 -6.24
C GLY A 601 21.20 9.18 -7.57
N ASP A 602 19.89 9.39 -7.69
CA ASP A 602 19.19 9.33 -8.97
C ASP A 602 19.73 10.41 -9.92
N ASN A 603 20.09 9.98 -11.13
CA ASN A 603 20.57 10.83 -12.21
C ASN A 603 19.93 10.47 -13.56
N SER A 604 18.89 9.64 -13.52
CA SER A 604 18.25 9.06 -14.71
C SER A 604 16.77 9.40 -14.81
N SER A 605 16.10 9.67 -13.70
CA SER A 605 14.70 10.05 -13.75
C SER A 605 14.51 11.41 -14.43
N GLN A 606 13.47 11.51 -15.25
CA GLN A 606 13.01 12.74 -15.86
C GLN A 606 12.66 13.76 -14.77
N GLY A 607 13.08 15.02 -14.97
CA GLY A 607 12.87 16.09 -14.01
C GLY A 607 13.81 16.10 -12.79
N VAL A 608 14.69 15.12 -12.61
CA VAL A 608 15.55 15.03 -11.40
C VAL A 608 16.44 16.24 -11.16
N ASP A 609 16.85 16.93 -12.23
CA ASP A 609 17.69 18.12 -12.18
C ASP A 609 16.88 19.43 -11.99
N LEU A 610 15.56 19.34 -11.86
CA LEU A 610 14.67 20.49 -11.68
C LEU A 610 14.29 20.64 -10.20
N ASP A 611 14.67 21.78 -9.61
CA ASP A 611 14.32 22.10 -8.23
C ASP A 611 12.80 22.11 -8.02
N LEU A 612 12.37 21.53 -6.89
CA LEU A 612 10.99 21.66 -6.42
C LEU A 612 10.74 23.08 -5.92
N ASP A 613 9.59 23.64 -6.27
CA ASP A 613 9.16 24.94 -5.79
C ASP A 613 8.70 24.91 -4.31
N ALA A 614 8.26 26.06 -3.80
CA ALA A 614 7.79 26.17 -2.42
C ALA A 614 6.58 25.28 -2.09
N TRP A 615 5.74 24.93 -3.08
CA TRP A 615 4.61 24.00 -2.93
C TRP A 615 5.06 22.54 -2.98
N GLY A 616 6.31 22.29 -3.38
CA GLY A 616 6.89 20.96 -3.44
C GLY A 616 6.65 20.25 -4.76
N GLY A 617 6.51 21.01 -5.84
CA GLY A 617 6.34 20.48 -7.18
C GLY A 617 7.19 21.21 -8.22
N HIS A 618 7.17 20.70 -9.43
CA HIS A 618 7.78 21.33 -10.60
C HIS A 618 7.00 20.92 -11.86
N ASP A 619 7.41 21.43 -13.03
CA ASP A 619 6.78 21.15 -14.32
C ASP A 619 7.83 20.69 -15.32
N HIS A 620 7.55 19.59 -16.03
CA HIS A 620 8.32 19.15 -17.19
C HIS A 620 7.54 18.21 -18.11
N ASP A 621 7.86 18.30 -19.40
CA ASP A 621 7.44 17.39 -20.47
C ASP A 621 5.94 17.05 -20.43
N ILE A 622 5.62 15.76 -20.44
CA ILE A 622 4.26 15.20 -20.44
C ILE A 622 3.67 15.06 -19.03
N TYR A 623 4.48 15.27 -18.00
CA TYR A 623 4.06 15.17 -16.61
C TYR A 623 3.39 16.47 -16.13
N ASN A 624 3.48 17.55 -16.89
CA ASN A 624 2.98 18.89 -16.53
C ASN A 624 3.42 19.28 -15.10
N TYR A 625 2.79 20.27 -14.48
CA TYR A 625 3.06 20.54 -13.07
C TYR A 625 2.57 19.39 -12.18
N HIS A 626 3.43 18.89 -11.30
CA HIS A 626 3.12 17.84 -10.33
C HIS A 626 3.94 18.00 -9.05
N TYR A 627 3.42 17.45 -7.95
CA TYR A 627 4.11 17.44 -6.66
C TYR A 627 5.02 16.23 -6.52
N HIS A 628 6.02 16.33 -5.65
CA HIS A 628 6.81 15.19 -5.20
C HIS A 628 6.78 15.06 -3.68
N SER A 629 6.86 13.81 -3.20
CA SER A 629 7.38 13.55 -1.87
C SER A 629 8.78 14.12 -1.75
N GLN A 630 9.13 14.63 -0.57
CA GLN A 630 10.46 15.16 -0.34
C GLN A 630 10.86 15.14 1.15
N PRO A 631 12.09 14.70 1.46
CA PRO A 631 12.69 14.96 2.76
C PRO A 631 13.13 16.42 2.86
N ILE A 632 12.69 17.12 3.90
CA ILE A 632 13.03 18.53 4.17
C ILE A 632 13.61 18.64 5.59
N GLY A 633 14.72 19.37 5.75
CA GLY A 633 15.26 19.66 7.08
C GLY A 633 14.29 20.52 7.91
N ALA A 634 14.03 20.11 9.16
CA ALA A 634 13.13 20.81 10.06
C ALA A 634 13.69 20.82 11.50
N THR A 635 13.14 21.72 12.33
CA THR A 635 13.51 21.83 13.75
C THR A 635 12.24 21.86 14.59
N VAL A 636 12.21 21.13 15.69
CA VAL A 636 11.11 21.13 16.67
C VAL A 636 11.62 21.45 18.07
N SER A 637 10.83 22.19 18.84
CA SER A 637 11.12 22.48 20.25
C SER A 637 10.05 21.88 21.14
N GLY A 638 10.42 20.94 22.00
CA GLY A 638 9.55 20.43 23.05
C GLY A 638 9.49 21.39 24.25
N LYS A 639 8.43 21.33 25.04
CA LYS A 639 8.31 22.14 26.27
C LYS A 639 9.48 21.84 27.22
N GLY A 640 10.36 22.81 27.43
CA GLY A 640 11.55 22.67 28.29
C GLY A 640 12.66 21.77 27.71
N LYS A 641 12.61 21.47 26.42
CA LYS A 641 13.66 20.75 25.68
C LYS A 641 14.38 21.72 24.75
N GLU A 642 15.68 21.49 24.55
CA GLU A 642 16.43 22.16 23.49
C GLU A 642 15.83 21.82 22.11
N PRO A 643 15.94 22.72 21.11
CA PRO A 643 15.53 22.42 19.74
C PRO A 643 16.23 21.16 19.21
N VAL A 644 15.48 20.31 18.50
CA VAL A 644 15.97 19.10 17.86
C VAL A 644 15.77 19.24 16.35
N ASP A 645 16.86 19.08 15.60
CA ASP A 645 16.84 19.00 14.15
C ASP A 645 16.50 17.58 13.71
N PHE A 646 15.67 17.46 12.67
CA PHE A 646 15.23 16.18 12.12
C PHE A 646 14.86 16.34 10.63
N THR A 647 14.61 15.22 9.95
CA THR A 647 14.12 15.24 8.56
C THR A 647 12.61 15.10 8.54
N ALA A 648 11.90 16.09 8.01
CA ALA A 648 10.48 16.00 7.75
C ALA A 648 10.25 15.32 6.39
N HIS A 649 9.62 14.15 6.40
CA HIS A 649 9.34 13.35 5.21
C HIS A 649 7.96 13.73 4.64
N MET A 650 7.91 14.68 3.71
CA MET A 650 6.65 15.30 3.28
C MET A 650 5.94 14.44 2.23
N LEU A 651 4.69 14.06 2.49
CA LEU A 651 3.83 13.40 1.50
C LEU A 651 3.05 14.45 0.68
N PRO A 652 2.96 14.33 -0.66
CA PRO A 652 2.18 15.25 -1.46
C PRO A 652 0.67 14.98 -1.36
N PRO A 653 -0.18 16.02 -1.44
CA PRO A 653 0.17 17.43 -1.29
C PRO A 653 0.56 17.76 0.17
N LYS A 654 1.71 18.41 0.36
CA LYS A 654 2.26 18.69 1.70
C LYS A 654 1.48 19.74 2.50
N GLY A 655 0.77 20.62 1.80
CA GLY A 655 0.10 21.79 2.37
C GLY A 655 -0.79 22.50 1.35
N ALA A 656 -0.68 23.82 1.22
CA ALA A 656 -1.49 24.65 0.34
C ALA A 656 -1.54 24.12 -1.10
N TRP A 657 -2.71 24.25 -1.73
CA TRP A 657 -2.91 23.89 -3.13
C TRP A 657 -2.24 24.89 -4.09
N ARG A 658 -1.53 24.36 -5.08
CA ARG A 658 -0.95 25.10 -6.19
C ARG A 658 -1.96 25.29 -7.32
N GLY A 659 -2.87 24.34 -7.53
CA GLY A 659 -3.95 24.47 -8.50
C GLY A 659 -4.97 25.50 -8.04
N ARG A 660 -5.59 26.19 -8.99
CA ARG A 660 -6.68 27.12 -8.69
C ARG A 660 -7.93 26.36 -8.29
N ILE A 661 -8.45 26.64 -7.09
CA ILE A 661 -9.61 25.92 -6.56
C ILE A 661 -10.92 26.68 -6.70
N ASN A 662 -10.87 28.01 -6.84
CA ASN A 662 -12.05 28.87 -6.69
C ASN A 662 -13.11 28.64 -7.79
N GLU A 663 -12.68 28.14 -8.95
CA GLU A 663 -13.55 27.84 -10.10
C GLU A 663 -13.96 26.36 -10.17
N ILE A 664 -13.49 25.53 -9.22
CA ILE A 664 -13.90 24.12 -9.16
C ILE A 664 -15.28 24.05 -8.50
N PRO A 665 -16.30 23.51 -9.19
CA PRO A 665 -17.64 23.46 -8.63
C PRO A 665 -17.74 22.47 -7.47
N ASP A 666 -18.52 22.86 -6.46
CA ASP A 666 -18.73 22.09 -5.23
C ASP A 666 -17.41 21.63 -4.58
N PHE A 667 -16.35 22.45 -4.64
CA PHE A 667 -15.07 22.12 -4.01
C PHE A 667 -15.22 21.95 -2.49
N TRP A 668 -16.01 22.82 -1.87
CA TRP A 668 -16.27 22.84 -0.43
C TRP A 668 -17.58 22.16 -0.07
N SER A 669 -17.57 21.38 1.01
CA SER A 669 -18.74 20.87 1.73
C SER A 669 -18.71 21.43 3.15
N GLY A 670 -19.43 22.53 3.37
CA GLY A 670 -19.28 23.33 4.59
C GLY A 670 -17.88 23.94 4.67
N ASN A 671 -17.15 23.65 5.75
CA ASN A 671 -15.79 24.16 5.98
C ASN A 671 -14.68 23.16 5.65
N LYS A 672 -14.99 22.10 4.89
CA LYS A 672 -14.05 21.04 4.49
C LYS A 672 -14.16 20.76 2.99
N PRO A 673 -13.12 20.25 2.34
CA PRO A 673 -13.25 19.82 0.95
C PRO A 673 -14.28 18.69 0.79
N SER A 674 -14.97 18.66 -0.34
CA SER A 674 -16.04 17.71 -0.63
C SER A 674 -15.52 16.35 -1.09
N TYR A 675 -14.97 15.56 -0.17
CA TYR A 675 -14.50 14.18 -0.42
C TYR A 675 -15.24 13.09 0.37
N LYS A 676 -16.02 13.48 1.39
CA LYS A 676 -16.78 12.58 2.27
C LYS A 676 -18.23 13.07 2.39
N GLY A 677 -19.14 12.12 2.60
CA GLY A 677 -20.59 12.38 2.68
C GLY A 677 -21.32 11.87 1.45
N ARG A 678 -22.60 12.26 1.32
CA ARG A 678 -23.41 11.86 0.17
C ARG A 678 -22.87 12.56 -1.09
N PRO A 679 -22.54 11.80 -2.16
CA PRO A 679 -22.09 12.40 -3.41
C PRO A 679 -23.23 13.19 -4.07
N GLY A 680 -22.88 14.17 -4.89
CA GLY A 680 -23.83 15.04 -5.58
C GLY A 680 -23.63 15.05 -7.10
N LYS A 681 -24.13 16.11 -7.74
CA LYS A 681 -24.18 16.26 -9.20
C LYS A 681 -22.84 15.94 -9.87
N TYR A 682 -21.77 16.64 -9.49
CA TYR A 682 -20.44 16.47 -10.09
C TYR A 682 -19.74 15.15 -9.76
N GLN A 683 -20.35 14.28 -8.93
CA GLN A 683 -19.95 12.89 -8.73
C GLN A 683 -20.83 11.91 -9.52
N GLY A 684 -21.81 12.39 -10.29
CA GLY A 684 -22.72 11.60 -11.12
C GLY A 684 -24.01 11.16 -10.43
N PHE A 685 -24.44 11.83 -9.35
CA PHE A 685 -25.60 11.45 -8.52
C PHE A 685 -26.72 12.49 -8.48
#